data_AF-A0A0F9E4V3-F1
#
_entry.id   AF-A0A0F9E4V3-F1
#
_cell.length_a   1.000
_cell.length_b   1.000
_cell.length_c   1.000
_cell.angle_alpha   90.00
_cell.angle_beta   90.00
_cell.angle_gamma   90.00
#
_symmetry.space_group_name_H-M   'P 1'
#
loop_
_entity.id
_entity.type
_entity.pdbx_description
1 polymer ?
#
loop_
_entity_poly.entity_id
_entity_poly.type
_entity_poly.pdbx_seq_one_letter_code
_entity_poly.pdbx_strand_id
1 'polypeptide(L)'
;MVDELDDLRARLDNLEKERPKNSLLIKETDGHHHMEPVRVLADGTDKGFVFEQDFIGADVVREAWPDNRKATIRIRGGGAACMDYFIKPEWANEVAAGRGTEGQTINDGFGGSFLVYSEPIAAALHAKNNRTTAGLGTVFFVCGGDYTLSASVEASTGGTLQTHRWVGVGPDRVKFLAGGNNLDLFVCNGEGAGSSTDPTFYVENIGFGANGKSNVRFLVNESAAEVHWFHNRVDAGAAADNECMVAGNDSRGTYIEHNYLTGTNGIGINMATEGFVYIHQNNIQLLATGIQIAASAHYMIADNELYQNDVGISIGGNGFQTNAAILDNQITLPSTAGSRGIQFRAGTNINGWMGITDNVISNISGTNVGIDTLTATGAIILGLRIQDNTLESSAEPANAKGITGPTNATNVVNSMLSGNTFVDFLSGNEYPDWGTGNGNEAYHNMSTSDDSTPVKNALPDIGFPVGHAASGTPIDDMKWAADTELTIASGVITVTQSHHTIDTQADAGTDDLDTINGLVANQLYFLYPASDARTVVFKHGTGNIECIGNADLTLDDAHDFVWAFSPDGSTVYAFTVPPAKGIGLPVIGTPTYTNVEDLNTVFHSAGWVNGGTISKPGGANIDVSAGDGMLRASDSPIAQLKFIEWPA
;
A
#
# COMPACT_ATOMS: atom_id res chain seq x y z
N MET A 1 15.94 -9.11 18.98
CA MET A 1 16.60 -9.33 17.67
C MET A 1 18.09 -8.94 17.70
N VAL A 2 18.48 -7.71 18.05
CA VAL A 2 19.91 -7.36 18.23
C VAL A 2 20.56 -8.17 19.36
N ASP A 3 19.88 -8.31 20.49
CA ASP A 3 20.38 -9.09 21.64
C ASP A 3 20.54 -10.60 21.37
N GLU A 4 19.77 -11.15 20.42
CA GLU A 4 19.84 -12.58 20.04
C GLU A 4 20.98 -12.85 19.05
N LEU A 5 21.35 -11.85 18.23
CA LEU A 5 22.50 -11.93 17.34
C LEU A 5 23.82 -11.84 18.11
N ASP A 6 23.87 -11.03 19.17
CA ASP A 6 25.07 -10.90 20.00
C ASP A 6 25.34 -12.16 20.83
N ASP A 7 24.29 -12.84 21.32
CA ASP A 7 24.42 -14.13 22.00
C ASP A 7 24.90 -15.25 21.05
N LEU A 8 24.38 -15.27 19.81
CA LEU A 8 24.83 -16.22 18.79
C LEU A 8 26.31 -16.01 18.42
N ARG A 9 26.72 -14.74 18.28
CA ARG A 9 28.10 -14.36 17.94
C ARG A 9 29.07 -14.73 19.05
N ALA A 10 28.71 -14.48 20.31
CA ALA A 10 29.50 -14.87 21.47
C ALA A 10 29.69 -16.40 21.58
N ARG A 11 28.68 -17.19 21.19
CA ARG A 11 28.77 -18.66 21.19
C ARG A 11 29.66 -19.19 20.07
N LEU A 12 29.62 -18.58 18.88
CA LEU A 12 30.51 -18.91 17.76
C LEU A 12 31.97 -18.60 18.09
N ASP A 13 32.26 -17.43 18.66
CA ASP A 13 33.63 -17.02 19.03
C ASP A 13 34.25 -17.92 20.11
N ASN A 14 33.43 -18.48 21.00
CA ASN A 14 33.90 -19.43 22.01
C ASN A 14 34.19 -20.81 21.43
N LEU A 15 33.38 -21.26 20.46
CA LEU A 15 33.61 -22.52 19.74
C LEU A 15 34.88 -22.46 18.87
N GLU A 16 35.19 -21.30 18.31
CA GLU A 16 36.34 -21.13 17.43
C GLU A 16 37.68 -21.09 18.18
N LYS A 17 37.67 -20.67 19.45
CA LYS A 17 38.84 -20.69 20.35
C LYS A 17 39.27 -22.09 20.78
N GLU A 18 38.38 -23.07 20.71
CA GLU A 18 38.65 -24.45 21.16
C GLU A 18 39.26 -25.36 20.08
N ARG A 19 39.51 -24.85 18.86
CA ARG A 19 39.93 -25.66 17.72
C ARG A 19 41.45 -25.90 17.65
N PRO A 20 41.96 -27.16 17.64
CA PRO A 20 43.39 -27.43 17.51
C PRO A 20 43.91 -27.21 16.09
N LYS A 21 45.12 -26.62 16.01
CA LYS A 21 45.81 -26.26 14.77
C LYS A 21 46.58 -27.47 14.22
N ASN A 22 46.23 -27.88 12.99
CA ASN A 22 46.97 -28.73 12.05
C ASN A 22 46.58 -30.22 11.99
N SER A 23 45.92 -30.62 10.89
CA SER A 23 46.33 -31.79 10.12
C SER A 23 45.63 -31.87 8.74
N LEU A 24 46.28 -32.62 7.85
CA LEU A 24 46.16 -32.69 6.40
C LEU A 24 45.30 -33.90 5.97
N LEU A 25 44.57 -33.81 4.86
CA LEU A 25 43.77 -34.92 4.31
C LEU A 25 44.09 -35.20 2.83
N ILE A 26 44.27 -36.48 2.51
CA ILE A 26 44.47 -37.03 1.15
C ILE A 26 43.19 -37.80 0.78
N LYS A 27 42.70 -37.62 -0.45
CA LYS A 27 41.46 -38.22 -0.97
C LYS A 27 41.79 -39.39 -1.90
N GLU A 28 41.16 -40.54 -1.69
CA GLU A 28 41.11 -41.62 -2.69
C GLU A 28 39.75 -41.59 -3.42
N THR A 29 39.79 -41.64 -4.75
CA THR A 29 38.63 -41.49 -5.65
C THR A 29 38.14 -42.86 -6.15
N ASP A 30 36.85 -43.16 -5.98
CA ASP A 30 36.17 -44.26 -6.67
C ASP A 30 34.79 -43.87 -7.26
N GLY A 31 34.76 -42.85 -8.11
CA GLY A 31 33.99 -42.89 -9.36
C GLY A 31 32.45 -43.07 -9.36
N HIS A 32 31.70 -43.06 -8.26
CA HIS A 32 30.23 -43.07 -8.31
C HIS A 32 29.56 -42.11 -7.32
N HIS A 33 28.69 -41.25 -7.86
CA HIS A 33 28.10 -40.09 -7.17
C HIS A 33 26.70 -40.37 -6.64
N HIS A 34 26.47 -41.39 -5.81
CA HIS A 34 25.23 -41.43 -5.02
C HIS A 34 25.51 -42.04 -3.64
N MET A 35 25.50 -41.16 -2.64
CA MET A 35 25.43 -41.38 -1.18
C MET A 35 25.79 -42.79 -0.68
N GLU A 36 27.03 -42.98 -0.23
CA GLU A 36 27.39 -44.12 0.60
C GLU A 36 27.23 -43.81 2.10
N PRO A 37 26.69 -44.76 2.90
CA PRO A 37 26.67 -44.65 4.35
C PRO A 37 28.07 -44.88 4.92
N VAL A 38 28.59 -43.89 5.63
CA VAL A 38 29.81 -43.99 6.43
C VAL A 38 29.61 -45.09 7.49
N ARG A 39 30.36 -46.19 7.39
CA ARG A 39 30.45 -47.19 8.46
C ARG A 39 31.29 -46.64 9.60
N VAL A 40 30.68 -46.51 10.77
CA VAL A 40 31.37 -46.23 12.02
C VAL A 40 32.09 -47.49 12.49
N LEU A 41 33.43 -47.46 12.53
CA LEU A 41 34.23 -48.46 13.22
C LEU A 41 34.33 -48.11 14.71
N ALA A 42 34.34 -49.15 15.52
CA ALA A 42 34.27 -49.10 16.97
C ALA A 42 35.67 -48.98 17.60
N ASP A 43 36.28 -47.81 17.55
CA ASP A 43 37.45 -47.47 18.36
C ASP A 43 37.57 -45.96 18.61
N GLY A 44 36.60 -45.41 19.34
CA GLY A 44 36.92 -44.53 20.48
C GLY A 44 37.74 -43.24 20.27
N THR A 45 37.88 -42.65 19.09
CA THR A 45 38.39 -41.27 18.96
C THR A 45 37.69 -40.46 17.87
N ASP A 46 36.99 -39.44 18.36
CA ASP A 46 36.39 -38.22 17.80
C ASP A 46 35.71 -38.17 16.42
N LYS A 47 34.55 -37.51 16.53
CA LYS A 47 33.54 -37.24 15.51
C LYS A 47 33.61 -35.76 15.15
N GLY A 48 33.82 -35.46 13.88
CA GLY A 48 33.56 -34.15 13.29
C GLY A 48 32.65 -34.32 12.08
N PHE A 49 31.55 -33.57 12.05
CA PHE A 49 30.71 -33.40 10.87
C PHE A 49 31.30 -32.30 9.97
N VAL A 50 31.16 -32.45 8.66
CA VAL A 50 31.46 -31.39 7.67
C VAL A 50 30.13 -31.01 7.02
N PHE A 51 29.84 -29.72 6.95
CA PHE A 51 28.84 -29.19 6.03
C PHE A 51 29.55 -28.90 4.71
N GLU A 52 29.10 -29.58 3.66
CA GLU A 52 29.40 -29.20 2.27
C GLU A 52 28.53 -27.98 1.96
N GLN A 53 29.13 -26.79 1.91
CA GLN A 53 28.45 -25.65 1.32
C GLN A 53 28.60 -25.80 -0.19
N ASP A 54 27.57 -26.39 -0.77
CA ASP A 54 27.38 -26.58 -2.20
C ASP A 54 27.30 -25.19 -2.86
N PHE A 55 28.45 -24.65 -3.29
CA PHE A 55 28.44 -23.67 -4.37
C PHE A 55 27.99 -24.43 -5.60
N ILE A 56 26.76 -24.21 -6.03
CA ILE A 56 26.35 -24.58 -7.39
C ILE A 56 27.26 -23.78 -8.34
N GLY A 57 28.37 -24.41 -8.75
CA GLY A 57 29.18 -23.95 -9.89
C GLY A 57 30.69 -23.83 -9.73
N ALA A 58 31.33 -23.89 -8.56
CA ALA A 58 32.80 -23.88 -8.51
C ALA A 58 33.41 -24.53 -7.26
N ASP A 59 34.24 -25.55 -7.48
CA ASP A 59 34.99 -26.32 -6.50
C ASP A 59 36.48 -25.92 -6.61
N VAL A 60 37.06 -25.26 -5.60
CA VAL A 60 38.50 -24.95 -5.59
C VAL A 60 39.24 -26.05 -4.84
N VAL A 61 39.78 -27.01 -5.58
CA VAL A 61 40.54 -28.13 -4.99
C VAL A 61 42.03 -27.77 -4.99
N ARG A 62 42.64 -27.72 -3.80
CA ARG A 62 44.10 -27.78 -3.66
C ARG A 62 44.51 -29.25 -3.65
N GLU A 63 45.18 -29.70 -4.70
CA GLU A 63 45.83 -31.01 -4.68
C GLU A 63 47.13 -30.93 -3.88
N ALA A 64 47.37 -31.94 -3.04
CA ALA A 64 48.60 -32.07 -2.26
C ALA A 64 49.77 -32.41 -3.21
N TRP A 65 50.50 -31.37 -3.61
CA TRP A 65 51.84 -31.48 -4.21
C TRP A 65 52.86 -30.80 -3.30
N PRO A 66 54.16 -31.18 -3.36
CA PRO A 66 55.19 -30.71 -2.43
C PRO A 66 55.39 -29.18 -2.40
N ASP A 67 54.81 -28.45 -3.35
CA ASP A 67 55.10 -27.05 -3.61
C ASP A 67 53.91 -26.09 -3.43
N ASN A 68 52.70 -26.55 -3.12
CA ASN A 68 51.50 -25.71 -2.85
C ASN A 68 51.16 -24.64 -3.92
N ARG A 69 51.55 -24.83 -5.19
CA ARG A 69 51.62 -23.74 -6.19
C ARG A 69 50.54 -23.72 -7.29
N LYS A 70 49.52 -24.58 -7.24
CA LYS A 70 48.38 -24.54 -8.19
C LYS A 70 47.05 -24.59 -7.45
N ALA A 71 46.17 -23.64 -7.78
CA ALA A 71 44.75 -23.72 -7.48
C ALA A 71 44.04 -24.21 -8.75
N THR A 72 43.35 -25.35 -8.66
CA THR A 72 42.52 -25.85 -9.77
C THR A 72 41.07 -25.48 -9.44
N ILE A 73 40.46 -24.62 -10.26
CA ILE A 73 39.05 -24.29 -10.17
C ILE A 73 38.30 -25.33 -11.02
N ARG A 74 37.49 -26.19 -10.39
CA ARG A 74 36.59 -27.12 -11.07
C ARG A 74 35.18 -26.55 -11.09
N ILE A 75 34.72 -26.10 -12.25
CA ILE A 75 33.32 -25.80 -12.49
C ILE A 75 32.65 -27.11 -12.94
N ARG A 76 31.76 -27.69 -12.13
CA ARG A 76 31.03 -28.91 -12.52
C ARG A 76 29.75 -28.55 -13.27
N GLY A 77 29.72 -28.91 -14.55
CA GLY A 77 28.49 -29.02 -15.34
C GLY A 77 28.19 -27.83 -16.26
N GLY A 78 28.33 -28.07 -17.57
CA GLY A 78 27.57 -27.35 -18.61
C GLY A 78 28.24 -26.14 -19.26
N GLY A 79 28.88 -26.36 -20.41
CA GLY A 79 29.33 -25.32 -21.34
C GLY A 79 30.62 -24.62 -20.89
N ALA A 80 31.52 -24.36 -21.84
CA ALA A 80 32.68 -23.51 -21.58
C ALA A 80 32.17 -22.12 -21.16
N ALA A 81 32.18 -21.82 -19.86
CA ALA A 81 32.00 -20.46 -19.38
C ALA A 81 33.27 -19.70 -19.76
N CYS A 82 33.25 -19.07 -20.94
CA CYS A 82 34.35 -18.25 -21.42
C CYS A 82 34.43 -16.99 -20.53
N MET A 83 35.25 -17.05 -19.48
CA MET A 83 35.73 -15.85 -18.81
C MET A 83 36.87 -15.25 -19.64
N ASP A 84 36.84 -13.94 -19.86
CA ASP A 84 37.89 -13.26 -20.62
C ASP A 84 38.97 -12.71 -19.68
N TYR A 85 38.53 -12.16 -18.54
CA TYR A 85 39.40 -11.50 -17.56
C TYR A 85 39.14 -12.01 -16.14
N PHE A 86 40.21 -12.33 -15.43
CA PHE A 86 40.20 -12.70 -14.02
C PHE A 86 41.04 -11.70 -13.22
N ILE A 87 40.39 -10.97 -12.31
CA ILE A 87 41.00 -9.90 -11.53
C ILE A 87 41.19 -10.40 -10.10
N LYS A 88 42.42 -10.34 -9.60
CA LYS A 88 42.78 -10.81 -8.26
C LYS A 88 43.89 -9.95 -7.66
N PRO A 89 43.69 -9.28 -6.52
CA PRO A 89 44.64 -8.29 -6.02
C PRO A 89 45.98 -8.92 -5.65
N GLU A 90 46.00 -10.18 -5.19
CA GLU A 90 47.25 -10.88 -4.87
C GLU A 90 48.08 -11.23 -6.10
N TRP A 91 47.53 -11.11 -7.32
CA TRP A 91 48.33 -11.22 -8.54
C TRP A 91 49.44 -10.17 -8.61
N ALA A 92 49.25 -9.00 -7.96
CA ALA A 92 50.31 -8.00 -7.84
C ALA A 92 51.57 -8.56 -7.16
N ASN A 93 51.40 -9.49 -6.21
CA ASN A 93 52.52 -10.17 -5.56
C ASN A 93 53.24 -11.16 -6.49
N GLU A 94 52.49 -11.83 -7.38
CA GLU A 94 53.07 -12.72 -8.39
C GLU A 94 53.85 -11.92 -9.45
N VAL A 95 53.30 -10.78 -9.89
CA VAL A 95 53.98 -9.84 -10.80
C VAL A 95 55.23 -9.26 -10.14
N ALA A 96 55.14 -8.75 -8.91
CA ALA A 96 56.27 -8.19 -8.17
C ALA A 96 57.38 -9.24 -7.90
N ALA A 97 57.01 -10.51 -7.72
CA ALA A 97 57.95 -11.61 -7.57
C ALA A 97 58.50 -12.16 -8.89
N GLY A 98 58.11 -11.59 -10.04
CA GLY A 98 58.54 -12.02 -11.37
C GLY A 98 58.00 -13.38 -11.80
N ARG A 99 56.94 -13.88 -11.14
CA ARG A 99 56.32 -15.20 -11.41
C ARG A 99 55.15 -15.12 -12.40
N GLY A 100 54.70 -13.92 -12.74
CA GLY A 100 53.69 -13.67 -13.76
C GLY A 100 53.78 -12.24 -14.32
N THR A 101 52.90 -11.93 -15.25
CA THR A 101 52.74 -10.57 -15.81
C THR A 101 51.26 -10.17 -15.83
N GLU A 102 50.96 -8.88 -15.73
CA GLU A 102 49.61 -8.38 -16.04
C GLU A 102 49.22 -8.79 -17.47
N GLY A 103 48.00 -9.29 -17.64
CA GLY A 103 47.55 -9.83 -18.93
C GLY A 103 48.14 -11.19 -19.30
N GLN A 104 48.71 -11.93 -18.35
CA GLN A 104 49.13 -13.31 -18.61
C GLN A 104 47.91 -14.18 -18.96
N THR A 105 47.98 -14.85 -20.10
CA THR A 105 46.97 -15.84 -20.51
C THR A 105 47.12 -17.12 -19.69
N ILE A 106 46.04 -17.55 -19.05
CA ILE A 106 45.92 -18.82 -18.33
C ILE A 106 44.88 -19.68 -19.03
N ASN A 107 45.24 -20.93 -19.31
CA ASN A 107 44.29 -21.92 -19.82
C ASN A 107 43.50 -22.51 -18.65
N ASP A 108 42.17 -22.55 -18.78
CA ASP A 108 41.27 -23.04 -17.73
C ASP A 108 41.27 -24.58 -17.58
N GLY A 109 41.94 -25.29 -18.50
CA GLY A 109 41.99 -26.76 -18.55
C GLY A 109 40.76 -27.42 -19.20
N PHE A 110 39.76 -26.63 -19.60
CA PHE A 110 38.54 -27.04 -20.29
C PHE A 110 38.48 -26.56 -21.74
N GLY A 111 39.59 -26.00 -22.24
CA GLY A 111 39.72 -25.52 -23.62
C GLY A 111 39.47 -24.02 -23.78
N GLY A 112 39.20 -23.30 -22.69
CA GLY A 112 39.16 -21.84 -22.65
C GLY A 112 40.47 -21.25 -22.14
N SER A 113 40.64 -19.95 -22.36
CA SER A 113 41.76 -19.17 -21.83
C SER A 113 41.28 -17.81 -21.38
N PHE A 114 41.84 -17.31 -20.28
CA PHE A 114 41.52 -15.99 -19.72
C PHE A 114 42.79 -15.22 -19.37
N LEU A 115 42.68 -13.90 -19.25
CA LEU A 115 43.77 -13.02 -18.88
C LEU A 115 43.69 -12.66 -17.41
N VAL A 116 44.81 -12.71 -16.70
CA VAL A 116 44.86 -12.37 -15.26
C VAL A 116 45.43 -10.97 -15.04
N TYR A 117 44.74 -10.22 -14.19
CA TYR A 117 45.16 -8.88 -13.75
C TYR A 117 45.11 -8.74 -12.24
N SER A 118 45.97 -7.87 -11.69
CA SER A 118 45.87 -7.45 -10.29
C SER A 118 44.99 -6.21 -10.11
N GLU A 119 44.92 -5.36 -11.14
CA GLU A 119 44.18 -4.11 -11.11
C GLU A 119 42.99 -4.13 -12.10
N PRO A 120 41.76 -3.80 -11.62
CA PRO A 120 40.57 -3.72 -12.46
C PRO A 120 40.71 -2.77 -13.65
N ILE A 121 41.37 -1.62 -13.45
CA ILE A 121 41.58 -0.60 -14.49
C ILE A 121 42.48 -1.15 -15.60
N ALA A 122 43.54 -1.89 -15.25
CA ALA A 122 44.44 -2.50 -16.23
C ALA A 122 43.71 -3.55 -17.09
N ALA A 123 42.86 -4.38 -16.47
CA ALA A 123 42.02 -5.35 -17.19
C ALA A 123 41.04 -4.65 -18.14
N ALA A 124 40.33 -3.61 -17.66
CA ALA A 124 39.37 -2.86 -18.46
C ALA A 124 40.05 -2.14 -19.64
N LEU A 125 41.22 -1.52 -19.42
CA LEU A 125 41.98 -0.85 -20.48
C LEU A 125 42.52 -1.86 -21.50
N HIS A 126 42.97 -3.03 -21.07
CA HIS A 126 43.38 -4.10 -21.99
C HIS A 126 42.19 -4.57 -22.83
N ALA A 127 41.04 -4.79 -22.20
CA ALA A 127 39.81 -5.14 -22.90
C ALA A 127 39.44 -4.05 -23.93
N LYS A 128 39.50 -2.77 -23.56
CA LYS A 128 39.24 -1.64 -24.46
C LYS A 128 40.19 -1.64 -25.67
N ASN A 129 41.48 -1.84 -25.45
CA ASN A 129 42.51 -1.74 -26.50
C ASN A 129 42.57 -2.96 -27.43
N ASN A 130 42.23 -4.16 -26.95
CA ASN A 130 42.39 -5.41 -27.71
C ASN A 130 41.11 -5.94 -28.35
N ARG A 131 40.02 -5.17 -28.29
CA ARG A 131 38.78 -5.44 -29.04
C ARG A 131 39.02 -5.18 -30.53
N THR A 132 39.60 -6.18 -31.19
CA THR A 132 39.87 -6.16 -32.64
C THR A 132 38.74 -6.78 -33.47
N THR A 133 37.79 -7.49 -32.83
CA THR A 133 36.65 -8.13 -33.49
C THR A 133 35.35 -7.57 -32.92
N ALA A 134 34.57 -6.88 -33.77
CA ALA A 134 33.25 -6.37 -33.38
C ALA A 134 32.31 -7.52 -32.97
N GLY A 135 31.54 -7.33 -31.89
CA GLY A 135 30.46 -8.23 -31.48
C GLY A 135 30.80 -9.35 -30.50
N LEU A 136 32.00 -9.37 -29.91
CA LEU A 136 32.30 -10.29 -28.78
C LEU A 136 32.03 -9.60 -27.44
N GLY A 137 31.30 -10.28 -26.55
CA GLY A 137 31.14 -9.84 -25.16
C GLY A 137 32.45 -9.91 -24.39
N THR A 138 32.50 -9.25 -23.24
CA THR A 138 33.62 -9.32 -22.30
C THR A 138 33.12 -9.62 -20.90
N VAL A 139 33.64 -10.67 -20.28
CA VAL A 139 33.32 -11.03 -18.90
C VAL A 139 34.54 -10.84 -17.98
N PHE A 140 34.35 -10.07 -16.92
CA PHE A 140 35.30 -9.80 -15.85
C PHE A 140 34.88 -10.52 -14.57
N PHE A 141 35.68 -11.47 -14.12
CA PHE A 141 35.52 -12.12 -12.83
C PHE A 141 36.46 -11.47 -11.83
N VAL A 142 35.90 -10.89 -10.78
CA VAL A 142 36.67 -10.15 -9.77
C VAL A 142 36.67 -10.97 -8.48
N CYS A 143 37.86 -11.33 -7.99
CA CYS A 143 37.99 -12.05 -6.72
C CYS A 143 37.71 -11.12 -5.55
N GLY A 144 37.16 -11.68 -4.46
CA GLY A 144 36.98 -10.99 -3.18
C GLY A 144 38.24 -10.24 -2.74
N GLY A 145 38.02 -9.04 -2.20
CA GLY A 145 39.07 -8.10 -1.84
C GLY A 145 38.62 -6.65 -2.01
N ASP A 146 39.40 -5.73 -1.43
CA ASP A 146 39.19 -4.29 -1.54
C ASP A 146 40.12 -3.72 -2.61
N TYR A 147 39.54 -3.06 -3.60
CA TYR A 147 40.22 -2.45 -4.73
C TYR A 147 40.06 -0.94 -4.68
N THR A 148 41.11 -0.21 -4.35
CA THR A 148 41.07 1.25 -4.39
C THR A 148 41.29 1.75 -5.81
N LEU A 149 40.30 2.42 -6.38
CA LEU A 149 40.34 2.96 -7.73
C LEU A 149 40.69 4.45 -7.68
N SER A 150 41.77 4.85 -8.36
CA SER A 150 42.16 6.26 -8.50
C SER A 150 41.69 6.92 -9.79
N ALA A 151 41.06 6.15 -10.69
CA ALA A 151 40.53 6.59 -11.96
C ALA A 151 39.32 5.72 -12.34
N SER A 152 38.52 6.23 -13.28
CA SER A 152 37.31 5.57 -13.76
C SER A 152 37.60 4.31 -14.56
N VAL A 153 36.78 3.28 -14.34
CA VAL A 153 36.70 2.09 -15.18
C VAL A 153 35.72 2.41 -16.31
N GLU A 154 36.27 2.86 -17.44
CA GLU A 154 35.47 3.14 -18.64
C GLU A 154 35.20 1.86 -19.43
N ALA A 155 33.93 1.47 -19.51
CA ALA A 155 33.45 0.52 -20.51
C ALA A 155 33.15 1.29 -21.79
N SER A 156 34.20 1.58 -22.58
CA SER A 156 34.04 2.19 -23.90
C SER A 156 33.60 1.13 -24.91
N THR A 157 32.49 1.37 -25.61
CA THR A 157 31.84 0.36 -26.46
C THR A 157 32.05 0.61 -27.94
N GLY A 158 33.28 0.92 -28.34
CA GLY A 158 33.63 1.02 -29.76
C GLY A 158 33.20 -0.25 -30.53
N GLY A 159 32.15 -0.17 -31.33
CA GLY A 159 31.62 -1.24 -32.20
C GLY A 159 30.32 -1.93 -31.73
N THR A 160 29.54 -2.37 -32.73
CA THR A 160 28.24 -3.09 -32.65
C THR A 160 28.10 -4.17 -31.55
N LEU A 161 26.94 -4.16 -30.86
CA LEU A 161 26.38 -5.19 -29.94
C LEU A 161 27.42 -5.90 -29.06
N GLN A 162 27.83 -5.25 -27.97
CA GLN A 162 28.76 -5.85 -27.02
C GLN A 162 28.15 -5.93 -25.63
N THR A 163 28.24 -7.12 -25.03
CA THR A 163 27.89 -7.33 -23.63
C THR A 163 29.14 -7.19 -22.78
N HIS A 164 29.14 -6.32 -21.78
CA HIS A 164 30.18 -6.25 -20.76
C HIS A 164 29.58 -6.76 -19.46
N ARG A 165 30.21 -7.73 -18.81
CA ARG A 165 29.72 -8.29 -17.55
C ARG A 165 30.80 -8.30 -16.50
N TRP A 166 30.53 -7.66 -15.38
CA TRP A 166 31.39 -7.65 -14.19
C TRP A 166 30.72 -8.47 -13.09
N VAL A 167 31.42 -9.49 -12.60
CA VAL A 167 30.91 -10.41 -11.58
C VAL A 167 31.89 -10.46 -10.42
N GLY A 168 31.44 -10.08 -9.23
CA GLY A 168 32.20 -10.32 -8.01
C GLY A 168 32.06 -11.77 -7.54
N VAL A 169 33.17 -12.38 -7.12
CA VAL A 169 33.23 -13.78 -6.64
C VAL A 169 33.86 -13.83 -5.25
N GLY A 170 33.15 -14.42 -4.30
CA GLY A 170 33.67 -14.73 -2.96
C GLY A 170 32.70 -14.40 -1.82
N PRO A 171 32.95 -14.94 -0.62
CA PRO A 171 32.13 -14.67 0.57
C PRO A 171 32.30 -13.23 1.07
N ASP A 172 33.52 -12.70 0.97
CA ASP A 172 33.83 -11.29 1.18
C ASP A 172 33.60 -10.58 -0.14
N ARG A 173 32.39 -10.05 -0.35
CA ARG A 173 31.99 -9.32 -1.56
C ARG A 173 33.12 -8.41 -2.03
N VAL A 174 33.50 -8.50 -3.30
CA VAL A 174 34.43 -7.58 -3.97
C VAL A 174 34.07 -6.15 -3.62
N LYS A 175 35.01 -5.30 -3.21
CA LYS A 175 34.71 -3.88 -2.96
C LYS A 175 35.57 -2.96 -3.80
N PHE A 176 34.94 -2.11 -4.62
CA PHE A 176 35.61 -0.98 -5.24
C PHE A 176 35.49 0.25 -4.33
N LEU A 177 36.63 0.74 -3.86
CA LEU A 177 36.73 1.90 -2.99
C LEU A 177 37.21 3.11 -3.80
N ALA A 178 36.58 4.26 -3.59
CA ALA A 178 37.06 5.50 -4.20
C ALA A 178 38.41 5.95 -3.62
N GLY A 179 39.40 6.15 -4.48
CA GLY A 179 40.71 6.67 -4.13
C GLY A 179 40.77 8.19 -4.00
N GLY A 180 39.81 8.91 -4.61
CA GLY A 180 39.74 10.37 -4.64
C GLY A 180 38.31 10.91 -4.70
N ASN A 181 38.17 12.23 -4.56
CA ASN A 181 36.90 12.94 -4.77
C ASN A 181 36.65 13.14 -6.28
N ASN A 182 35.40 13.44 -6.68
CA ASN A 182 35.02 13.69 -8.08
C ASN A 182 35.36 12.49 -8.98
N LEU A 183 34.96 11.30 -8.56
CA LEU A 183 35.36 10.06 -9.22
C LEU A 183 34.14 9.23 -9.58
N ASP A 184 34.08 8.87 -10.86
CA ASP A 184 33.13 7.88 -11.34
C ASP A 184 33.81 6.53 -11.35
N LEU A 185 33.35 5.56 -10.57
CA LEU A 185 34.06 4.28 -10.52
C LEU A 185 33.85 3.48 -11.79
N PHE A 186 32.61 3.35 -12.25
CA PHE A 186 32.24 2.62 -13.46
C PHE A 186 31.47 3.56 -14.38
N VAL A 187 31.98 3.77 -15.59
CA VAL A 187 31.36 4.62 -16.60
C VAL A 187 30.99 3.79 -17.82
N CYS A 188 29.71 3.77 -18.16
CA CYS A 188 29.16 3.07 -19.32
C CYS A 188 28.88 4.10 -20.42
N ASN A 189 29.65 4.01 -21.49
CA ASN A 189 29.56 4.92 -22.63
C ASN A 189 29.18 4.15 -23.89
N GLY A 190 27.91 4.23 -24.30
CA GLY A 190 27.39 3.87 -25.62
C GLY A 190 27.82 4.83 -26.74
N GLU A 191 27.60 4.42 -27.99
CA GLU A 191 28.06 5.15 -29.20
C GLU A 191 27.16 6.34 -29.63
N GLY A 192 26.35 6.87 -28.72
CA GLY A 192 25.37 7.94 -28.99
C GLY A 192 23.95 7.40 -29.26
N ALA A 193 22.95 8.24 -28.97
CA ALA A 193 21.54 7.86 -29.00
C ALA A 193 21.06 7.40 -30.40
N GLY A 194 20.32 6.28 -30.44
CA GLY A 194 19.54 5.85 -31.62
C GLY A 194 20.13 4.71 -32.46
N SER A 195 21.20 4.05 -32.02
CA SER A 195 21.71 2.85 -32.68
C SER A 195 20.90 1.62 -32.24
N SER A 196 20.52 0.72 -33.15
CA SER A 196 19.90 -0.56 -32.75
C SER A 196 20.89 -1.53 -32.08
N THR A 197 22.15 -1.12 -31.94
CA THR A 197 23.30 -1.96 -31.59
C THR A 197 23.93 -1.58 -30.25
N ASP A 198 23.17 -0.91 -29.40
CA ASP A 198 23.65 -0.41 -28.12
C ASP A 198 24.19 -1.55 -27.23
N PRO A 199 25.28 -1.29 -26.50
CA PRO A 199 25.90 -2.29 -25.63
C PRO A 199 25.02 -2.59 -24.41
N THR A 200 25.17 -3.81 -23.89
CA THR A 200 24.55 -4.21 -22.62
C THR A 200 25.63 -4.31 -21.54
N PHE A 201 25.42 -3.67 -20.40
CA PHE A 201 26.35 -3.66 -19.28
C PHE A 201 25.73 -4.38 -18.08
N TYR A 202 26.41 -5.39 -17.54
CA TYR A 202 25.99 -6.14 -16.37
C TYR A 202 26.99 -5.93 -15.23
N VAL A 203 26.50 -5.57 -14.05
CA VAL A 203 27.29 -5.48 -12.82
C VAL A 203 26.58 -6.26 -11.72
N GLU A 204 27.23 -7.31 -11.24
CA GLU A 204 26.64 -8.28 -10.34
C GLU A 204 27.55 -8.62 -9.16
N ASN A 205 26.97 -8.68 -7.96
CA ASN A 205 27.63 -9.12 -6.73
C ASN A 205 28.90 -8.33 -6.39
N ILE A 206 28.87 -7.02 -6.66
CA ILE A 206 29.96 -6.09 -6.40
C ILE A 206 29.57 -5.12 -5.28
N GLY A 207 30.52 -4.91 -4.39
CA GLY A 207 30.52 -3.89 -3.35
C GLY A 207 31.18 -2.60 -3.85
N PHE A 208 30.68 -1.48 -3.38
CA PHE A 208 31.13 -0.14 -3.72
C PHE A 208 31.19 0.71 -2.45
N GLY A 209 32.24 1.53 -2.29
CA GLY A 209 32.39 2.35 -1.09
C GLY A 209 33.06 3.70 -1.34
N ALA A 210 32.43 4.79 -0.87
CA ALA A 210 32.97 6.14 -1.04
C ALA A 210 34.23 6.38 -0.22
N ASN A 211 34.47 5.61 0.86
CA ASN A 211 35.68 5.71 1.69
C ASN A 211 35.98 7.15 2.18
N GLY A 212 34.92 7.86 2.61
CA GLY A 212 35.00 9.25 3.08
C GLY A 212 35.28 10.30 1.98
N LYS A 213 35.20 9.92 0.70
CA LYS A 213 35.29 10.84 -0.44
C LYS A 213 33.95 11.49 -0.75
N SER A 214 33.99 12.61 -1.46
CA SER A 214 32.83 13.38 -1.92
C SER A 214 32.75 13.42 -3.45
N ASN A 215 31.56 13.69 -3.98
CA ASN A 215 31.24 13.66 -5.40
C ASN A 215 31.69 12.36 -6.09
N VAL A 216 31.42 11.21 -5.45
CA VAL A 216 31.68 9.88 -6.00
C VAL A 216 30.40 9.34 -6.61
N ARG A 217 30.49 8.87 -7.86
CA ARG A 217 29.42 8.20 -8.58
C ARG A 217 29.85 6.77 -8.89
N PHE A 218 29.15 5.76 -8.37
CA PHE A 218 29.71 4.40 -8.44
C PHE A 218 29.45 3.73 -9.78
N LEU A 219 28.25 3.90 -10.32
CA LEU A 219 27.88 3.45 -11.65
C LEU A 219 27.23 4.61 -12.40
N VAL A 220 27.84 5.03 -13.49
CA VAL A 220 27.35 6.11 -14.35
C VAL A 220 27.06 5.54 -15.74
N ASN A 221 25.84 5.70 -16.20
CA ASN A 221 25.44 5.38 -17.57
C ASN A 221 25.32 6.68 -18.37
N GLU A 222 26.36 7.18 -19.02
CA GLU A 222 26.30 8.52 -19.64
C GLU A 222 25.56 8.55 -20.99
N SER A 223 25.18 7.40 -21.55
CA SER A 223 24.61 7.31 -22.91
C SER A 223 23.75 6.05 -23.10
N ALA A 224 23.28 5.80 -24.33
CA ALA A 224 22.23 4.84 -24.70
C ALA A 224 22.49 3.33 -24.42
N ALA A 225 23.42 2.98 -23.55
CA ALA A 225 23.62 1.60 -23.12
C ALA A 225 22.43 1.06 -22.33
N GLU A 226 22.17 -0.24 -22.51
CA GLU A 226 21.30 -1.00 -21.63
C GLU A 226 22.11 -1.45 -20.40
N VAL A 227 21.68 -1.09 -19.20
CA VAL A 227 22.44 -1.39 -17.96
C VAL A 227 21.61 -2.29 -17.05
N HIS A 228 22.22 -3.37 -16.57
CA HIS A 228 21.69 -4.32 -15.62
C HIS A 228 22.56 -4.29 -14.37
N TRP A 229 22.00 -3.80 -13.26
CA TRP A 229 22.70 -3.64 -11.99
C TRP A 229 21.98 -4.40 -10.89
N PHE A 230 22.52 -5.55 -10.47
CA PHE A 230 21.81 -6.44 -9.56
C PHE A 230 22.68 -7.13 -8.51
N HIS A 231 22.11 -7.34 -7.31
CA HIS A 231 22.79 -7.94 -6.15
C HIS A 231 24.03 -7.18 -5.64
N ASN A 232 24.10 -5.87 -5.86
CA ASN A 232 25.25 -5.05 -5.44
C ASN A 232 25.05 -4.46 -4.06
N ARG A 233 26.16 -4.04 -3.45
CA ARG A 233 26.15 -3.30 -2.19
C ARG A 233 26.88 -1.98 -2.37
N VAL A 234 26.24 -0.87 -2.05
CA VAL A 234 26.87 0.45 -2.16
C VAL A 234 26.82 1.17 -0.84
N ASP A 235 27.96 1.70 -0.41
CA ASP A 235 28.06 2.67 0.66
C ASP A 235 28.49 4.02 0.09
N ALA A 236 27.52 4.91 -0.12
CA ALA A 236 27.74 6.27 -0.56
C ALA A 236 28.42 7.14 0.51
N GLY A 237 28.55 6.68 1.75
CA GLY A 237 29.15 7.46 2.83
C GLY A 237 28.35 8.71 3.20
N ALA A 238 29.03 9.68 3.80
CA ALA A 238 28.40 10.83 4.45
C ALA A 238 28.33 12.11 3.58
N ALA A 239 28.94 12.15 2.40
CA ALA A 239 28.90 13.34 1.55
C ALA A 239 27.57 13.43 0.80
N ALA A 240 27.01 14.65 0.72
CA ALA A 240 25.69 14.88 0.14
C ALA A 240 25.66 14.80 -1.40
N ASP A 241 26.83 14.90 -2.02
CA ASP A 241 27.05 14.87 -3.47
C ASP A 241 27.44 13.49 -4.00
N ASN A 242 27.46 12.46 -3.14
CA ASN A 242 27.71 11.09 -3.58
C ASN A 242 26.42 10.45 -4.13
N GLU A 243 26.55 9.69 -5.20
CA GLU A 243 25.42 9.08 -5.91
C GLU A 243 25.71 7.59 -6.14
N CYS A 244 24.86 6.68 -5.63
CA CYS A 244 25.10 5.23 -5.81
C CYS A 244 25.07 4.85 -7.28
N MET A 245 24.07 5.35 -8.01
CA MET A 245 24.00 5.20 -9.46
C MET A 245 23.44 6.44 -10.14
N VAL A 246 24.00 6.73 -11.32
CA VAL A 246 23.51 7.74 -12.24
C VAL A 246 23.09 7.10 -13.55
N ALA A 247 21.79 7.13 -13.84
CA ALA A 247 21.28 6.80 -15.17
C ALA A 247 21.23 8.09 -16.01
N GLY A 248 22.15 8.22 -16.94
CA GLY A 248 22.26 9.34 -17.87
C GLY A 248 21.45 9.15 -19.15
N ASN A 249 21.77 9.96 -20.17
CA ASN A 249 20.85 10.30 -21.25
C ASN A 249 20.62 9.17 -22.23
N ASP A 250 19.38 9.09 -22.70
CA ASP A 250 18.94 8.24 -23.81
C ASP A 250 19.13 6.74 -23.55
N SER A 251 19.16 6.32 -22.29
CA SER A 251 19.33 4.91 -21.94
C SER A 251 18.18 4.07 -22.49
N ARG A 252 18.51 3.02 -23.24
CA ARG A 252 17.53 2.12 -23.85
C ARG A 252 16.76 1.32 -22.80
N GLY A 253 17.41 1.05 -21.68
CA GLY A 253 16.87 0.36 -20.52
C GLY A 253 17.87 0.34 -19.38
N THR A 254 17.48 0.78 -18.20
CA THR A 254 18.28 0.67 -16.98
C THR A 254 17.51 -0.18 -15.96
N TYR A 255 18.03 -1.35 -15.62
CA TYR A 255 17.44 -2.31 -14.71
C TYR A 255 18.26 -2.35 -13.42
N ILE A 256 17.64 -1.97 -12.31
CA ILE A 256 18.28 -1.83 -10.99
C ILE A 256 17.52 -2.73 -10.03
N GLU A 257 18.09 -3.89 -9.70
CA GLU A 257 17.36 -4.94 -9.00
C GLU A 257 18.12 -5.53 -7.80
N HIS A 258 17.44 -5.80 -6.69
CA HIS A 258 18.05 -6.54 -5.57
C HIS A 258 19.34 -5.92 -4.99
N ASN A 259 19.51 -4.59 -5.09
CA ASN A 259 20.69 -3.91 -4.54
C ASN A 259 20.46 -3.46 -3.10
N TYR A 260 21.55 -3.38 -2.33
CA TYR A 260 21.56 -2.80 -0.99
C TYR A 260 22.37 -1.50 -1.00
N LEU A 261 21.67 -0.36 -0.94
CA LEU A 261 22.26 0.98 -1.06
C LEU A 261 22.17 1.70 0.28
N THR A 262 23.30 2.20 0.79
CA THR A 262 23.36 2.91 2.08
C THR A 262 24.17 4.19 2.00
N GLY A 263 23.89 5.16 2.88
CA GLY A 263 24.73 6.34 3.08
C GLY A 263 24.19 7.21 4.22
N THR A 264 24.57 8.48 4.30
CA THR A 264 23.96 9.43 5.28
C THR A 264 23.30 10.62 4.59
N ASN A 265 23.91 11.15 3.54
CA ASN A 265 23.44 12.38 2.88
C ASN A 265 23.37 12.28 1.35
N GLY A 266 23.85 11.19 0.75
CA GLY A 266 23.92 11.04 -0.71
C GLY A 266 22.56 10.74 -1.35
N ILE A 267 22.61 10.45 -2.65
CA ILE A 267 21.48 9.98 -3.46
C ILE A 267 21.67 8.49 -3.75
N GLY A 268 20.62 7.69 -3.57
CA GLY A 268 20.66 6.28 -3.97
C GLY A 268 20.73 6.17 -5.49
N ILE A 269 19.62 6.45 -6.16
CA ILE A 269 19.52 6.34 -7.61
C ILE A 269 19.18 7.72 -8.17
N ASN A 270 20.05 8.31 -8.97
CA ASN A 270 19.81 9.57 -9.66
C ASN A 270 19.59 9.33 -11.16
N MET A 271 18.38 9.54 -11.64
CA MET A 271 18.05 9.48 -13.06
C MET A 271 18.06 10.89 -13.63
N ALA A 272 19.13 11.22 -14.35
CA ALA A 272 19.31 12.57 -14.83
C ALA A 272 18.41 12.90 -16.04
N THR A 273 17.90 11.90 -16.78
CA THR A 273 17.48 12.07 -18.19
C THR A 273 16.57 10.98 -18.75
N GLU A 274 16.19 11.15 -20.03
CA GLU A 274 15.30 10.31 -20.83
C GLU A 274 15.77 8.85 -20.98
N GLY A 275 14.84 7.92 -20.77
CA GLY A 275 15.07 6.48 -20.91
C GLY A 275 13.98 5.63 -20.26
N PHE A 276 14.06 4.31 -20.47
CA PHE A 276 13.28 3.32 -19.72
C PHE A 276 14.07 2.89 -18.49
N VAL A 277 13.48 3.00 -17.29
CA VAL A 277 14.13 2.56 -16.06
C VAL A 277 13.22 1.67 -15.24
N TYR A 278 13.77 0.55 -14.78
CA TYR A 278 13.12 -0.39 -13.90
C TYR A 278 13.91 -0.50 -12.61
N ILE A 279 13.29 -0.11 -11.48
CA ILE A 279 13.89 -0.14 -10.15
C ILE A 279 13.05 -1.08 -9.29
N HIS A 280 13.57 -2.25 -8.96
CA HIS A 280 12.79 -3.31 -8.34
C HIS A 280 13.51 -4.04 -7.20
N GLN A 281 12.82 -4.29 -6.08
CA GLN A 281 13.35 -5.09 -4.97
C GLN A 281 14.68 -4.58 -4.39
N ASN A 282 14.92 -3.26 -4.41
CA ASN A 282 16.10 -2.67 -3.78
C ASN A 282 15.81 -2.31 -2.33
N ASN A 283 16.84 -2.42 -1.48
CA ASN A 283 16.80 -1.93 -0.10
C ASN A 283 17.74 -0.71 0.00
N ILE A 284 17.15 0.47 0.21
CA ILE A 284 17.83 1.77 0.16
C ILE A 284 17.70 2.41 1.54
N GLN A 285 18.81 2.67 2.23
CA GLN A 285 18.78 3.13 3.63
C GLN A 285 19.64 4.36 3.88
N LEU A 286 19.14 5.24 4.73
CA LEU A 286 19.81 6.38 5.35
C LEU A 286 20.35 7.41 4.35
N LEU A 287 19.90 7.42 3.10
CA LEU A 287 20.28 8.44 2.13
C LEU A 287 19.40 9.68 2.29
N ALA A 288 19.88 10.85 1.86
CA ALA A 288 19.04 12.05 1.88
C ALA A 288 17.88 11.88 0.90
N THR A 289 18.17 11.40 -0.32
CA THR A 289 17.16 11.01 -1.29
C THR A 289 17.36 9.57 -1.70
N GLY A 290 16.33 8.73 -1.55
CA GLY A 290 16.40 7.33 -1.96
C GLY A 290 16.50 7.20 -3.48
N ILE A 291 15.46 7.65 -4.18
CA ILE A 291 15.38 7.66 -5.65
C ILE A 291 15.05 9.07 -6.13
N GLN A 292 15.83 9.58 -7.08
CA GLN A 292 15.62 10.88 -7.71
C GLN A 292 15.44 10.70 -9.23
N ILE A 293 14.33 11.22 -9.75
CA ILE A 293 14.02 11.29 -11.18
C ILE A 293 14.06 12.76 -11.58
N ALA A 294 15.04 13.18 -12.37
CA ALA A 294 15.30 14.60 -12.66
C ALA A 294 14.87 15.06 -14.06
N ALA A 295 14.33 14.17 -14.90
CA ALA A 295 13.91 14.48 -16.26
C ALA A 295 12.82 13.52 -16.75
N SER A 296 12.27 13.79 -17.94
CA SER A 296 11.29 12.95 -18.63
C SER A 296 11.78 11.50 -18.64
N ALA A 297 11.06 10.53 -18.10
CA ALA A 297 11.43 9.12 -18.23
C ALA A 297 10.20 8.23 -18.22
N HIS A 298 10.32 7.05 -18.84
CA HIS A 298 9.40 5.95 -18.60
C HIS A 298 10.00 5.13 -17.47
N TYR A 299 9.34 5.06 -16.32
CA TYR A 299 9.89 4.33 -15.20
C TYR A 299 8.86 3.48 -14.48
N MET A 300 9.34 2.38 -13.94
CA MET A 300 8.62 1.55 -13.00
C MET A 300 9.48 1.36 -11.75
N ILE A 301 8.99 1.86 -10.63
CA ILE A 301 9.61 1.76 -9.31
C ILE A 301 8.73 0.84 -8.47
N ALA A 302 9.16 -0.40 -8.27
CA ALA A 302 8.34 -1.49 -7.74
C ALA A 302 9.01 -2.21 -6.57
N ASP A 303 8.26 -2.59 -5.53
CA ASP A 303 8.71 -3.51 -4.48
C ASP A 303 10.01 -3.09 -3.76
N ASN A 304 10.30 -1.79 -3.67
CA ASN A 304 11.51 -1.31 -3.00
C ASN A 304 11.24 -1.03 -1.52
N GLU A 305 12.28 -1.18 -0.71
CA GLU A 305 12.28 -0.87 0.71
C GLU A 305 13.16 0.37 0.96
N LEU A 306 12.54 1.50 1.28
CA LEU A 306 13.19 2.80 1.43
C LEU A 306 13.12 3.29 2.87
N TYR A 307 14.28 3.45 3.50
CA TYR A 307 14.42 4.08 4.82
C TYR A 307 15.23 5.36 4.67
N GLN A 308 14.61 6.51 4.39
CA GLN A 308 15.36 7.71 4.01
C GLN A 308 15.47 8.75 5.12
N ASN A 309 16.44 9.66 4.99
CA ASN A 309 16.66 10.78 5.91
C ASN A 309 15.87 12.05 5.53
N ASP A 310 15.45 12.19 4.28
CA ASP A 310 14.66 13.34 3.82
C ASP A 310 13.55 12.94 2.83
N VAL A 311 13.90 12.47 1.64
CA VAL A 311 12.93 12.13 0.59
C VAL A 311 13.04 10.66 0.17
N GLY A 312 11.94 9.92 0.21
CA GLY A 312 11.83 8.56 -0.34
C GLY A 312 12.10 8.54 -1.85
N ILE A 313 11.11 9.02 -2.60
CA ILE A 313 11.14 9.12 -4.06
C ILE A 313 10.88 10.58 -4.44
N SER A 314 11.79 11.17 -5.23
CA SER A 314 11.69 12.55 -5.68
C SER A 314 11.59 12.59 -7.20
N ILE A 315 10.46 13.08 -7.71
CA ILE A 315 10.16 13.21 -9.14
C ILE A 315 10.26 14.69 -9.50
N GLY A 316 11.05 15.03 -10.50
CA GLY A 316 11.41 16.40 -10.83
C GLY A 316 11.85 16.57 -12.27
N GLY A 317 12.16 17.82 -12.62
CA GLY A 317 12.74 18.18 -13.91
C GLY A 317 11.80 18.94 -14.82
N ASN A 318 12.38 19.67 -15.78
CA ASN A 318 11.65 20.41 -16.82
C ASN A 318 11.11 19.49 -17.94
N GLY A 319 10.92 18.20 -17.65
CA GLY A 319 10.56 17.16 -18.60
C GLY A 319 9.11 16.69 -18.48
N PHE A 320 8.64 15.98 -19.51
CA PHE A 320 7.35 15.30 -19.51
C PHE A 320 7.50 13.88 -18.98
N GLN A 321 6.85 13.58 -17.86
CA GLN A 321 6.72 12.21 -17.37
C GLN A 321 5.61 11.51 -18.14
N THR A 322 5.95 10.41 -18.80
CA THR A 322 5.05 9.58 -19.61
C THR A 322 5.15 8.13 -19.13
N ASN A 323 4.02 7.47 -18.90
CA ASN A 323 3.97 6.04 -18.54
C ASN A 323 4.84 5.68 -17.32
N ALA A 324 4.59 6.36 -16.21
CA ALA A 324 5.31 6.17 -14.96
C ALA A 324 4.47 5.33 -13.98
N ALA A 325 5.12 4.43 -13.24
CA ALA A 325 4.48 3.62 -12.22
C ALA A 325 5.35 3.56 -10.95
N ILE A 326 4.73 3.80 -9.79
CA ILE A 326 5.32 3.64 -8.47
C ILE A 326 4.40 2.70 -7.71
N LEU A 327 4.82 1.44 -7.57
CA LEU A 327 3.99 0.37 -7.04
C LEU A 327 4.65 -0.41 -5.91
N ASP A 328 3.86 -0.85 -4.93
CA ASP A 328 4.28 -1.82 -3.90
C ASP A 328 5.55 -1.43 -3.11
N ASN A 329 5.89 -0.13 -3.02
CA ASN A 329 7.07 0.31 -2.28
C ASN A 329 6.75 0.47 -0.79
N GLN A 330 7.69 0.09 0.07
CA GLN A 330 7.66 0.37 1.51
C GLN A 330 8.57 1.54 1.82
N ILE A 331 8.01 2.70 2.15
CA ILE A 331 8.75 3.94 2.42
C ILE A 331 8.57 4.29 3.90
N THR A 332 9.63 4.14 4.68
CA THR A 332 9.66 4.60 6.08
C THR A 332 10.34 5.96 6.14
N LEU A 333 9.59 6.98 6.57
CA LEU A 333 10.14 8.32 6.79
C LEU A 333 10.87 8.42 8.13
N PRO A 334 11.81 9.36 8.29
CA PRO A 334 12.40 9.66 9.58
C PRO A 334 11.47 10.59 10.38
N SER A 335 11.72 10.72 11.68
CA SER A 335 11.02 11.70 12.53
C SER A 335 11.49 13.15 12.30
N THR A 336 12.43 13.37 11.37
CA THR A 336 12.92 14.70 11.01
C THR A 336 11.80 15.49 10.34
N ALA A 337 11.59 16.73 10.77
CA ALA A 337 10.54 17.58 10.22
C ALA A 337 10.84 17.96 8.76
N GLY A 338 9.84 17.79 7.90
CA GLY A 338 9.87 18.23 6.50
C GLY A 338 10.09 17.10 5.49
N SER A 339 10.32 15.88 5.95
CA SER A 339 10.53 14.72 5.09
C SER A 339 9.31 14.39 4.22
N ARG A 340 9.57 13.72 3.10
CA ARG A 340 8.57 13.41 2.06
C ARG A 340 8.68 11.96 1.63
N GLY A 341 7.56 11.23 1.60
CA GLY A 341 7.53 9.87 1.06
C GLY A 341 7.78 9.89 -0.44
N ILE A 342 6.83 10.46 -1.18
CA ILE A 342 6.92 10.72 -2.61
C ILE A 342 6.76 12.22 -2.82
N GLN A 343 7.68 12.86 -3.55
CA GLN A 343 7.67 14.30 -3.79
C GLN A 343 7.71 14.64 -5.28
N PHE A 344 6.87 15.56 -5.72
CA PHE A 344 6.91 16.15 -7.06
C PHE A 344 7.51 17.55 -7.03
N ARG A 345 8.76 17.72 -7.48
CA ARG A 345 9.46 19.01 -7.52
C ARG A 345 8.85 19.99 -8.54
N ALA A 346 9.17 21.27 -8.39
CA ALA A 346 8.76 22.32 -9.32
C ALA A 346 9.21 22.02 -10.75
N GLY A 347 8.34 22.33 -11.73
CA GLY A 347 8.57 22.11 -13.15
C GLY A 347 8.17 20.74 -13.69
N THR A 348 7.82 19.79 -12.82
CA THR A 348 7.41 18.43 -13.23
C THR A 348 6.11 18.49 -14.04
N ASN A 349 6.14 18.13 -15.32
CA ASN A 349 4.94 17.99 -16.14
C ASN A 349 4.60 16.51 -16.32
N ILE A 350 3.37 16.10 -16.05
CA ILE A 350 2.90 14.73 -16.31
C ILE A 350 2.03 14.78 -17.56
N ASN A 351 2.54 14.23 -18.65
CA ASN A 351 1.87 14.19 -19.95
C ASN A 351 1.64 12.75 -20.37
N GLY A 352 0.81 12.04 -19.62
CA GLY A 352 0.55 10.62 -19.84
C GLY A 352 -0.09 10.00 -18.60
N TRP A 353 -0.04 8.69 -18.50
CA TRP A 353 -0.49 8.02 -17.28
C TRP A 353 0.66 7.96 -16.26
N MET A 354 0.37 8.34 -15.02
CA MET A 354 1.25 8.07 -13.87
C MET A 354 0.44 7.39 -12.77
N GLY A 355 0.84 6.20 -12.37
CA GLY A 355 0.24 5.48 -11.24
C GLY A 355 1.14 5.52 -10.01
N ILE A 356 0.58 5.86 -8.86
CA ILE A 356 1.13 5.65 -7.52
C ILE A 356 0.15 4.71 -6.81
N THR A 357 0.49 3.42 -6.76
CA THR A 357 -0.46 2.37 -6.36
C THR A 357 0.14 1.43 -5.31
N ASP A 358 -0.65 0.96 -4.35
CA ASP A 358 -0.25 -0.08 -3.38
C ASP A 358 1.04 0.23 -2.57
N ASN A 359 1.44 1.50 -2.43
CA ASN A 359 2.61 1.86 -1.62
C ASN A 359 2.23 1.95 -0.13
N VAL A 360 3.15 1.56 0.74
CA VAL A 360 3.06 1.76 2.19
C VAL A 360 4.03 2.86 2.60
N ILE A 361 3.52 4.00 3.08
CA ILE A 361 4.33 5.12 3.56
C ILE A 361 4.10 5.29 5.05
N SER A 362 5.10 4.96 5.86
CA SER A 362 4.98 4.93 7.32
C SER A 362 5.81 6.01 8.02
N ASN A 363 5.51 6.21 9.30
CA ASN A 363 6.17 7.16 10.19
C ASN A 363 6.03 8.64 9.72
N ILE A 364 4.88 9.00 9.14
CA ILE A 364 4.59 10.36 8.71
C ILE A 364 4.27 11.22 9.94
N SER A 365 5.20 12.04 10.40
CA SER A 365 5.01 12.89 11.60
C SER A 365 5.39 14.35 11.39
N GLY A 366 5.06 15.21 12.36
CA GLY A 366 5.47 16.63 12.34
C GLY A 366 4.96 17.36 11.10
N THR A 367 5.87 17.87 10.26
CA THR A 367 5.56 18.53 8.98
C THR A 367 5.82 17.64 7.77
N ASN A 368 5.88 16.32 7.98
CA ASN A 368 6.14 15.35 6.92
C ASN A 368 4.89 15.16 6.07
N VAL A 369 5.11 14.76 4.82
CA VAL A 369 4.03 14.48 3.89
C VAL A 369 4.27 13.10 3.29
N GLY A 370 3.21 12.29 3.23
CA GLY A 370 3.27 11.00 2.54
C GLY A 370 3.52 11.19 1.05
N ILE A 371 2.56 11.79 0.34
CA ILE A 371 2.66 12.10 -1.10
C ILE A 371 2.48 13.60 -1.32
N ASP A 372 3.55 14.28 -1.72
CA ASP A 372 3.58 15.72 -1.94
C ASP A 372 3.57 16.09 -3.42
N THR A 373 2.40 16.50 -3.92
CA THR A 373 2.22 17.02 -5.28
C THR A 373 2.24 18.56 -5.35
N LEU A 374 2.37 19.25 -4.21
CA LEU A 374 2.17 20.70 -4.05
C LEU A 374 3.26 21.53 -4.75
N THR A 375 4.50 21.04 -4.82
CA THR A 375 5.62 21.84 -5.33
C THR A 375 5.64 21.99 -6.86
N ALA A 376 4.71 21.37 -7.59
CA ALA A 376 4.61 21.43 -9.05
C ALA A 376 3.92 22.71 -9.58
N THR A 377 4.35 23.90 -9.14
CA THR A 377 3.77 25.19 -9.62
C THR A 377 3.92 25.31 -11.15
N GLY A 378 2.79 25.46 -11.86
CA GLY A 378 2.75 25.58 -13.33
C GLY A 378 2.72 24.26 -14.09
N ALA A 379 2.67 23.13 -13.40
CA ALA A 379 2.59 21.81 -14.02
C ALA A 379 1.23 21.54 -14.66
N ILE A 380 1.25 20.85 -15.80
CA ILE A 380 0.09 20.14 -16.32
C ILE A 380 0.18 18.71 -15.76
N ILE A 381 -0.83 18.31 -14.99
CA ILE A 381 -0.95 16.94 -14.48
C ILE A 381 -2.14 16.30 -15.20
N LEU A 382 -1.85 15.58 -16.29
CA LEU A 382 -2.83 14.73 -16.94
C LEU A 382 -2.66 13.32 -16.39
N GLY A 383 -3.74 12.66 -15.97
CA GLY A 383 -3.73 11.21 -15.74
C GLY A 383 -2.95 10.71 -14.52
N LEU A 384 -2.79 11.52 -13.47
CA LEU A 384 -2.20 11.07 -12.20
C LEU A 384 -3.21 10.20 -11.44
N ARG A 385 -2.85 8.95 -11.13
CA ARG A 385 -3.64 8.04 -10.31
C ARG A 385 -2.91 7.76 -9.02
N ILE A 386 -3.52 8.10 -7.88
CA ILE A 386 -3.01 7.75 -6.55
C ILE A 386 -4.04 6.81 -5.94
N GLN A 387 -3.74 5.51 -5.92
CA GLN A 387 -4.71 4.50 -5.56
C GLN A 387 -4.19 3.50 -4.55
N ASP A 388 -5.05 3.01 -3.66
CA ASP A 388 -4.77 1.83 -2.82
C ASP A 388 -3.48 1.94 -1.97
N ASN A 389 -2.98 3.16 -1.73
CA ASN A 389 -1.80 3.37 -0.89
C ASN A 389 -2.20 3.35 0.59
N THR A 390 -1.33 2.81 1.44
CA THR A 390 -1.45 2.91 2.90
C THR A 390 -0.51 3.98 3.42
N LEU A 391 -1.03 5.00 4.07
CA LEU A 391 -0.28 6.10 4.66
C LEU A 391 -0.44 6.04 6.18
N GLU A 392 0.65 5.89 6.92
CA GLU A 392 0.64 5.73 8.37
C GLU A 392 1.36 6.90 9.05
N SER A 393 0.60 7.66 9.84
CA SER A 393 1.13 8.74 10.66
C SER A 393 1.70 8.19 11.96
N SER A 394 2.84 8.69 12.43
CA SER A 394 3.35 8.32 13.75
C SER A 394 2.98 9.36 14.80
N ALA A 395 2.08 8.96 15.70
CA ALA A 395 1.67 9.65 16.93
C ALA A 395 1.23 11.13 16.79
N GLU A 396 -0.09 11.37 16.87
CA GLU A 396 -0.77 12.67 17.09
C GLU A 396 -0.08 13.92 16.47
N PRO A 397 0.22 13.96 15.17
CA PRO A 397 0.87 15.12 14.58
C PRO A 397 -0.22 16.03 14.02
N ALA A 398 -0.52 17.12 14.73
CA ALA A 398 -1.40 18.19 14.27
C ALA A 398 -1.13 18.66 12.82
N ASN A 399 0.06 18.38 12.27
CA ASN A 399 0.54 18.94 11.00
C ASN A 399 1.02 17.91 9.96
N ALA A 400 1.02 16.60 10.25
CA ALA A 400 1.40 15.59 9.26
C ALA A 400 0.33 15.54 8.19
N LYS A 401 0.72 15.46 6.91
CA LYS A 401 -0.26 15.41 5.82
C LYS A 401 -0.11 14.11 5.05
N GLY A 402 -1.24 13.47 4.74
CA GLY A 402 -1.24 12.23 3.96
C GLY A 402 -0.84 12.54 2.52
N ILE A 403 -1.71 13.23 1.80
CA ILE A 403 -1.49 13.64 0.41
C ILE A 403 -1.70 15.15 0.30
N THR A 404 -0.74 15.88 -0.28
CA THR A 404 -0.90 17.32 -0.57
C THR A 404 -1.04 17.58 -2.05
N GLY A 405 -2.08 18.33 -2.41
CA GLY A 405 -2.34 18.82 -3.77
C GLY A 405 -1.67 20.16 -4.05
N PRO A 406 -1.38 20.51 -5.31
CA PRO A 406 -1.04 21.88 -5.70
C PRO A 406 -2.21 22.85 -5.46
N THR A 407 -2.00 23.84 -4.58
CA THR A 407 -3.01 24.87 -4.24
C THR A 407 -3.52 25.70 -5.42
N ASN A 408 -2.77 25.70 -6.54
CA ASN A 408 -3.07 26.50 -7.74
C ASN A 408 -3.07 25.69 -9.04
N ALA A 409 -3.17 24.35 -9.02
CA ALA A 409 -3.21 23.60 -10.27
C ALA A 409 -4.58 23.73 -10.93
N THR A 410 -4.72 24.70 -11.82
CA THR A 410 -5.85 24.80 -12.75
C THR A 410 -5.88 23.67 -13.78
N ASN A 411 -4.88 22.79 -13.79
CA ASN A 411 -4.61 21.81 -14.85
C ASN A 411 -4.41 20.37 -14.33
N VAL A 412 -5.07 19.97 -13.24
CA VAL A 412 -5.20 18.55 -12.90
C VAL A 412 -6.42 17.99 -13.61
N VAL A 413 -6.22 17.18 -14.65
CA VAL A 413 -7.30 16.65 -15.51
C VAL A 413 -7.19 15.13 -15.59
N ASN A 414 -8.32 14.43 -15.48
CA ASN A 414 -8.39 12.95 -15.51
C ASN A 414 -7.52 12.28 -14.44
N SER A 415 -7.32 12.96 -13.30
CA SER A 415 -6.61 12.37 -12.17
C SER A 415 -7.61 11.67 -11.24
N MET A 416 -7.16 10.58 -10.63
CA MET A 416 -7.98 9.78 -9.73
C MET A 416 -7.27 9.62 -8.40
N LEU A 417 -8.01 9.84 -7.32
CA LEU A 417 -7.58 9.55 -5.96
C LEU A 417 -8.58 8.58 -5.35
N SER A 418 -8.20 7.32 -5.14
CA SER A 418 -9.18 6.33 -4.66
C SER A 418 -8.59 5.17 -3.87
N GLY A 419 -9.31 4.65 -2.88
CA GLY A 419 -8.92 3.42 -2.17
C GLY A 419 -7.71 3.58 -1.24
N ASN A 420 -7.23 4.80 -1.02
CA ASN A 420 -6.10 5.02 -0.11
C ASN A 420 -6.58 4.85 1.34
N THR A 421 -5.75 4.20 2.15
CA THR A 421 -5.96 4.00 3.58
C THR A 421 -5.06 4.95 4.36
N PHE A 422 -5.65 5.82 5.17
CA PHE A 422 -4.94 6.70 6.09
C PHE A 422 -5.05 6.12 7.50
N VAL A 423 -3.91 5.84 8.12
CA VAL A 423 -3.82 5.31 9.48
C VAL A 423 -3.31 6.40 10.41
N ASP A 424 -4.08 6.68 11.47
CA ASP A 424 -3.75 7.64 12.53
C ASP A 424 -3.54 9.11 12.06
N PHE A 425 -4.30 9.53 11.05
CA PHE A 425 -4.39 10.94 10.63
C PHE A 425 -5.51 11.68 11.36
N LEU A 426 -5.30 12.98 11.60
CA LEU A 426 -6.39 13.87 12.01
C LEU A 426 -7.25 14.23 10.81
N SER A 427 -8.57 14.28 11.00
CA SER A 427 -9.51 14.68 9.94
C SER A 427 -9.13 16.04 9.33
N GLY A 428 -9.03 16.09 8.01
CA GLY A 428 -8.62 17.25 7.22
C GLY A 428 -7.13 17.27 6.87
N ASN A 429 -6.30 16.45 7.50
CA ASN A 429 -4.89 16.30 7.16
C ASN A 429 -4.63 15.19 6.12
N GLU A 430 -5.64 14.37 5.81
CA GLU A 430 -5.54 13.38 4.74
C GLU A 430 -5.37 14.05 3.38
N TYR A 431 -6.06 15.19 3.16
CA TYR A 431 -6.15 15.85 1.85
C TYR A 431 -6.50 17.36 1.88
N PRO A 432 -5.61 18.23 2.36
CA PRO A 432 -5.84 19.67 2.29
C PRO A 432 -5.52 20.19 0.87
N ASP A 433 -6.50 20.83 0.22
CA ASP A 433 -6.31 21.76 -0.92
C ASP A 433 -6.09 21.19 -2.34
N TRP A 434 -6.82 20.15 -2.76
CA TRP A 434 -6.92 19.88 -4.21
C TRP A 434 -8.01 20.76 -4.81
N GLY A 435 -7.60 21.71 -5.66
CA GLY A 435 -8.49 22.71 -6.23
C GLY A 435 -9.75 22.11 -6.87
N THR A 436 -10.87 22.84 -6.80
CA THR A 436 -12.21 22.49 -7.31
C THR A 436 -12.32 22.39 -8.84
N GLY A 437 -11.20 22.16 -9.54
CA GLY A 437 -11.15 22.01 -10.98
C GLY A 437 -12.03 20.87 -11.49
N ASN A 438 -12.79 21.14 -12.55
CA ASN A 438 -13.76 20.23 -13.16
C ASN A 438 -13.18 18.84 -13.46
N GLY A 439 -13.71 17.80 -12.80
CA GLY A 439 -13.53 16.40 -13.22
C GLY A 439 -12.51 15.56 -12.44
N ASN A 440 -12.04 16.02 -11.28
CA ASN A 440 -11.28 15.14 -10.38
C ASN A 440 -12.23 14.35 -9.49
N GLU A 441 -12.10 13.03 -9.58
CA GLU A 441 -12.89 12.05 -8.86
C GLU A 441 -12.09 11.58 -7.64
N ALA A 442 -12.47 12.05 -6.45
CA ALA A 442 -11.97 11.52 -5.19
C ALA A 442 -13.00 10.53 -4.64
N TYR A 443 -12.71 9.23 -4.74
CA TYR A 443 -13.64 8.17 -4.34
C TYR A 443 -13.05 7.32 -3.21
N HIS A 444 -13.78 7.18 -2.11
CA HIS A 444 -13.62 6.07 -1.16
C HIS A 444 -12.20 5.91 -0.55
N ASN A 445 -11.68 6.97 0.09
CA ASN A 445 -10.53 6.78 0.98
C ASN A 445 -11.03 6.39 2.38
N MET A 446 -10.32 5.51 3.07
CA MET A 446 -10.66 5.11 4.43
C MET A 446 -9.67 5.74 5.42
N SER A 447 -10.19 6.30 6.51
CA SER A 447 -9.37 6.72 7.67
C SER A 447 -9.63 5.72 8.81
N THR A 448 -8.56 5.12 9.34
CA THR A 448 -8.63 4.09 10.39
C THR A 448 -7.63 4.41 11.49
N SER A 449 -7.87 4.02 12.73
CA SER A 449 -6.81 3.95 13.74
C SER A 449 -6.17 2.57 13.80
N ASP A 450 -4.87 2.53 14.12
CA ASP A 450 -4.21 1.28 14.51
C ASP A 450 -4.74 0.74 15.86
N ASP A 451 -5.22 1.65 16.73
CA ASP A 451 -5.72 1.28 18.04
C ASP A 451 -7.21 0.94 18.00
N SER A 452 -7.54 -0.16 18.68
CA SER A 452 -8.88 -0.59 19.07
C SER A 452 -9.67 0.45 19.88
N THR A 453 -9.04 1.56 20.28
CA THR A 453 -9.73 2.72 20.80
C THR A 453 -10.29 3.54 19.63
N PRO A 454 -11.63 3.75 19.56
CA PRO A 454 -12.21 4.55 18.50
C PRO A 454 -11.54 5.92 18.45
N VAL A 455 -10.91 6.30 17.34
CA VAL A 455 -10.46 7.68 17.15
C VAL A 455 -11.67 8.56 17.41
N LYS A 456 -11.57 9.38 18.44
CA LYS A 456 -12.70 10.18 18.93
C LYS A 456 -13.26 11.18 17.91
N ASN A 457 -12.71 11.27 16.69
CA ASN A 457 -13.11 12.20 15.64
C ASN A 457 -12.88 11.69 14.20
N ALA A 458 -12.60 10.39 13.96
CA ALA A 458 -12.53 9.89 12.58
C ALA A 458 -13.96 9.65 12.07
N LEU A 459 -14.61 10.71 11.59
CA LEU A 459 -15.80 10.53 10.77
C LEU A 459 -15.33 9.89 9.45
N PRO A 460 -15.83 8.71 9.07
CA PRO A 460 -15.59 8.17 7.74
C PRO A 460 -16.06 9.22 6.74
N ASP A 461 -15.12 9.85 6.05
CA ASP A 461 -15.44 10.80 4.99
C ASP A 461 -16.00 10.00 3.82
N ILE A 462 -17.32 9.86 3.80
CA ILE A 462 -18.07 9.21 2.73
C ILE A 462 -18.02 10.18 1.54
N GLY A 463 -16.88 10.17 0.85
CA GLY A 463 -16.57 11.06 -0.26
C GLY A 463 -17.66 11.03 -1.33
N PHE A 464 -18.50 12.07 -1.31
CA PHE A 464 -19.21 12.63 -2.46
C PHE A 464 -19.31 14.16 -2.27
N PRO A 465 -19.41 14.93 -3.38
CA PRO A 465 -19.47 16.39 -3.39
C PRO A 465 -20.87 16.90 -2.97
N VAL A 466 -21.52 16.26 -2.00
CA VAL A 466 -22.84 16.68 -1.53
C VAL A 466 -22.65 17.71 -0.43
N GLY A 467 -22.24 18.93 -0.83
CA GLY A 467 -22.52 20.17 -0.10
C GLY A 467 -22.50 20.12 1.43
N HIS A 468 -21.58 19.39 2.06
CA HIS A 468 -21.35 19.53 3.47
C HIS A 468 -20.70 20.90 3.61
N ALA A 469 -21.48 21.84 4.16
CA ALA A 469 -20.99 23.18 4.41
C ALA A 469 -19.68 23.08 5.18
N ALA A 470 -18.62 23.68 4.64
CA ALA A 470 -17.26 23.64 5.18
C ALA A 470 -17.09 24.25 6.60
N SER A 471 -18.19 24.59 7.28
CA SER A 471 -18.14 24.86 8.71
C SER A 471 -18.17 23.53 9.45
N GLY A 472 -17.03 23.09 9.95
CA GLY A 472 -16.83 21.86 10.74
C GLY A 472 -17.61 21.76 12.06
N THR A 473 -18.82 22.33 12.14
CA THR A 473 -19.88 21.73 12.93
C THR A 473 -20.30 20.46 12.21
N PRO A 474 -20.13 19.27 12.83
CA PRO A 474 -20.86 18.09 12.39
C PRO A 474 -22.31 18.47 12.08
N ILE A 475 -23.00 17.73 11.23
CA ILE A 475 -24.46 17.66 11.35
C ILE A 475 -24.70 16.99 12.71
N ASP A 476 -24.56 17.79 13.77
CA ASP A 476 -24.52 17.41 15.17
C ASP A 476 -25.95 17.05 15.52
N ASP A 477 -26.28 15.78 15.30
CA ASP A 477 -27.43 15.06 15.80
C ASP A 477 -28.77 15.79 15.73
N MET A 478 -29.16 16.47 14.65
CA MET A 478 -30.48 17.15 14.53
C MET A 478 -30.95 17.73 15.89
N LYS A 479 -30.06 18.42 16.63
CA LYS A 479 -30.28 18.71 18.05
C LYS A 479 -31.41 19.73 18.17
N TRP A 480 -32.59 19.26 18.56
CA TRP A 480 -33.67 20.16 18.92
C TRP A 480 -33.40 20.79 20.29
N ALA A 481 -33.85 22.03 20.47
CA ALA A 481 -33.94 22.60 21.80
C ALA A 481 -34.86 21.73 22.68
N ALA A 482 -34.69 21.82 24.00
CA ALA A 482 -35.65 21.24 24.94
C ALA A 482 -37.06 21.73 24.58
N ASP A 483 -38.03 20.84 24.66
CA ASP A 483 -39.42 21.16 24.37
C ASP A 483 -39.93 22.26 25.32
N THR A 484 -40.91 23.01 24.83
CA THR A 484 -41.66 23.97 25.64
C THR A 484 -43.14 23.69 25.46
N GLU A 485 -43.89 23.73 26.55
CA GLU A 485 -45.32 23.48 26.55
C GLU A 485 -46.09 24.68 25.97
N LEU A 486 -47.07 24.39 25.13
CA LEU A 486 -48.02 25.33 24.56
C LEU A 486 -49.44 24.92 24.95
N THR A 487 -50.19 25.79 25.62
CA THR A 487 -51.61 25.54 25.91
C THR A 487 -52.48 26.02 24.76
N ILE A 488 -53.42 25.19 24.33
CA ILE A 488 -54.47 25.59 23.38
C ILE A 488 -55.31 26.71 23.99
N ALA A 489 -55.55 27.77 23.23
CA ALA A 489 -56.45 28.86 23.59
C ALA A 489 -57.40 29.14 22.42
N SER A 490 -58.67 28.76 22.58
CA SER A 490 -59.72 28.90 21.58
C SER A 490 -59.35 28.26 20.23
N GLY A 491 -58.79 27.04 20.27
CA GLY A 491 -58.36 26.30 19.08
C GLY A 491 -57.02 26.75 18.51
N VAL A 492 -56.23 27.56 19.23
CA VAL A 492 -54.99 28.16 18.70
C VAL A 492 -53.79 27.89 19.62
N ILE A 493 -52.64 27.57 19.02
CA ILE A 493 -51.31 27.67 19.66
C ILE A 493 -50.40 28.63 18.86
N THR A 494 -49.32 29.09 19.48
CA THR A 494 -48.26 29.86 18.81
C THR A 494 -46.92 29.17 19.02
N VAL A 495 -46.36 28.55 17.98
CA VAL A 495 -45.04 27.92 18.07
C VAL A 495 -43.95 28.98 18.16
N THR A 496 -42.95 28.73 19.00
CA THR A 496 -41.79 29.60 19.20
C THR A 496 -40.48 28.91 18.80
N GLN A 497 -40.52 27.60 18.56
CA GLN A 497 -39.42 26.76 18.10
C GLN A 497 -39.96 25.52 17.34
N SER A 498 -39.07 24.63 16.88
CA SER A 498 -39.46 23.41 16.15
C SER A 498 -40.02 22.29 17.04
N HIS A 499 -39.93 22.40 18.37
CA HIS A 499 -40.18 21.28 19.29
C HIS A 499 -41.04 21.73 20.48
N HIS A 500 -42.26 21.19 20.60
CA HIS A 500 -43.23 21.59 21.63
C HIS A 500 -44.06 20.41 22.14
N THR A 501 -44.42 20.48 23.42
CA THR A 501 -45.58 19.77 23.98
C THR A 501 -46.82 20.63 23.83
N ILE A 502 -47.98 20.04 23.62
CA ILE A 502 -49.27 20.73 23.48
C ILE A 502 -50.21 20.29 24.58
N ASP A 503 -50.71 21.25 25.33
CA ASP A 503 -51.70 21.03 26.37
C ASP A 503 -53.09 21.57 25.95
N THR A 504 -54.13 20.95 26.47
CA THR A 504 -55.53 21.35 26.25
C THR A 504 -55.89 22.65 26.98
N GLN A 505 -56.90 23.39 26.50
CA GLN A 505 -57.36 24.60 27.16
C GLN A 505 -57.89 24.28 28.56
N ALA A 506 -57.34 24.95 29.57
CA ALA A 506 -57.73 24.82 30.97
C ALA A 506 -57.68 23.37 31.49
N ASP A 507 -56.70 22.58 31.03
CA ASP A 507 -56.49 21.19 31.44
C ASP A 507 -57.71 20.27 31.16
N ALA A 508 -58.47 20.58 30.11
CA ALA A 508 -59.63 19.78 29.72
C ALA A 508 -59.23 18.36 29.27
N GLY A 509 -60.14 17.39 29.42
CA GLY A 509 -59.85 16.01 28.98
C GLY A 509 -59.61 15.87 27.47
N THR A 510 -60.08 16.82 26.67
CA THR A 510 -59.86 16.87 25.22
C THR A 510 -59.98 18.30 24.74
N ASP A 511 -59.24 18.66 23.69
CA ASP A 511 -59.39 19.93 23.00
C ASP A 511 -59.02 19.82 21.51
N ASP A 512 -59.65 20.68 20.71
CA ASP A 512 -59.43 20.77 19.27
C ASP A 512 -58.36 21.83 18.99
N LEU A 513 -57.40 21.51 18.14
CA LEU A 513 -56.41 22.45 17.61
C LEU A 513 -56.72 22.75 16.15
N ASP A 514 -57.06 24.01 15.90
CA ASP A 514 -57.49 24.54 14.60
C ASP A 514 -56.40 25.35 13.90
N THR A 515 -55.60 26.13 14.65
CA THR A 515 -54.63 27.07 14.06
C THR A 515 -53.29 27.05 14.79
N ILE A 516 -52.20 27.05 14.03
CA ILE A 516 -50.83 27.21 14.52
C ILE A 516 -50.27 28.54 14.02
N ASN A 517 -50.06 29.48 14.93
CA ASN A 517 -49.37 30.74 14.65
C ASN A 517 -47.85 30.60 14.84
N GLY A 518 -47.06 31.51 14.27
CA GLY A 518 -45.60 31.52 14.44
C GLY A 518 -44.86 30.57 13.48
N LEU A 519 -45.55 30.06 12.45
CA LEU A 519 -44.95 29.23 11.42
C LEU A 519 -43.90 30.01 10.60
N VAL A 520 -42.86 29.28 10.17
CA VAL A 520 -41.78 29.77 9.32
C VAL A 520 -41.72 28.87 8.08
N ALA A 521 -41.55 29.48 6.91
CA ALA A 521 -41.45 28.76 5.65
C ALA A 521 -40.25 27.79 5.63
N ASN A 522 -40.48 26.60 5.08
CA ASN A 522 -39.55 25.47 5.02
C ASN A 522 -39.07 24.94 6.38
N GLN A 523 -39.87 25.07 7.44
CA GLN A 523 -39.54 24.53 8.76
C GLN A 523 -40.34 23.26 9.07
N LEU A 524 -39.65 22.28 9.66
CA LEU A 524 -40.22 21.07 10.23
C LEU A 524 -40.44 21.28 11.74
N TYR A 525 -41.59 20.81 12.22
CA TYR A 525 -42.06 20.88 13.59
C TYR A 525 -42.34 19.47 14.12
N PHE A 526 -42.02 19.25 15.39
CA PHE A 526 -42.33 18.06 16.16
C PHE A 526 -43.17 18.43 17.37
N LEU A 527 -44.41 17.93 17.38
CA LEU A 527 -45.46 18.30 18.32
C LEU A 527 -46.06 17.03 18.94
N TYR A 528 -46.30 17.01 20.24
CA TYR A 528 -46.88 15.87 20.97
C TYR A 528 -47.68 16.36 22.19
N PRO A 529 -48.63 15.58 22.73
CA PRO A 529 -49.46 16.07 23.83
C PRO A 529 -48.66 16.13 25.13
N ALA A 530 -48.99 17.09 26.00
CA ALA A 530 -48.30 17.29 27.27
C ALA A 530 -48.62 16.20 28.32
N SER A 531 -49.67 15.40 28.11
CA SER A 531 -50.13 14.40 29.09
C SER A 531 -50.95 13.27 28.46
N ASP A 532 -50.75 12.02 28.93
CA ASP A 532 -51.59 10.85 28.61
C ASP A 532 -53.07 11.02 29.03
N ALA A 533 -53.36 11.95 29.94
CA ALA A 533 -54.72 12.15 30.46
C ALA A 533 -55.55 13.12 29.62
N ARG A 534 -54.98 13.67 28.54
CA ARG A 534 -55.54 14.79 27.76
C ARG A 534 -55.37 14.52 26.28
N THR A 535 -56.46 14.62 25.53
CA THR A 535 -56.47 14.39 24.10
C THR A 535 -56.34 15.70 23.33
N VAL A 536 -55.35 15.79 22.43
CA VAL A 536 -55.21 16.91 21.48
C VAL A 536 -55.65 16.43 20.10
N VAL A 537 -56.59 17.13 19.47
CA VAL A 537 -57.10 16.77 18.14
C VAL A 537 -56.70 17.83 17.12
N PHE A 538 -55.77 17.52 16.21
CA PHE A 538 -55.43 18.37 15.07
C PHE A 538 -56.56 18.28 14.04
N LYS A 539 -57.24 19.39 13.78
CA LYS A 539 -58.43 19.43 12.90
C LYS A 539 -58.05 19.63 11.45
N HIS A 540 -58.37 18.66 10.60
CA HIS A 540 -58.09 18.76 9.17
C HIS A 540 -59.02 19.79 8.50
N GLY A 541 -58.43 20.71 7.73
CA GLY A 541 -59.17 21.71 6.95
C GLY A 541 -59.81 22.81 7.80
N THR A 542 -59.46 22.89 9.09
CA THR A 542 -59.82 24.00 9.97
C THR A 542 -58.59 24.90 10.18
N GLY A 543 -58.80 26.21 10.23
CA GLY A 543 -57.73 27.20 10.38
C GLY A 543 -56.67 27.06 9.30
N ASN A 544 -55.45 26.69 9.67
CA ASN A 544 -54.32 26.51 8.75
C ASN A 544 -53.68 25.12 8.77
N ILE A 545 -54.39 24.11 9.30
CA ILE A 545 -53.89 22.74 9.48
C ILE A 545 -54.45 21.81 8.39
N GLU A 546 -53.54 21.21 7.64
CA GLU A 546 -53.83 20.21 6.60
C GLU A 546 -53.25 18.86 6.99
N CYS A 547 -54.07 18.00 7.61
CA CYS A 547 -53.64 16.65 7.96
C CYS A 547 -53.54 15.72 6.74
N ILE A 548 -52.40 15.04 6.57
CA ILE A 548 -52.19 14.06 5.51
C ILE A 548 -53.15 12.88 5.69
N GLY A 549 -53.96 12.61 4.66
CA GLY A 549 -55.04 11.61 4.72
C GLY A 549 -56.44 12.21 4.83
N ASN A 550 -56.58 13.53 4.89
CA ASN A 550 -57.84 14.27 4.92
C ASN A 550 -58.75 13.91 6.11
N ALA A 551 -58.15 13.61 7.25
CA ALA A 551 -58.83 13.28 8.49
C ALA A 551 -58.12 13.92 9.68
N ASP A 552 -58.85 14.19 10.75
CA ASP A 552 -58.28 14.71 12.00
C ASP A 552 -57.22 13.74 12.55
N LEU A 553 -56.18 14.29 13.18
CA LEU A 553 -55.18 13.51 13.90
C LEU A 553 -55.42 13.66 15.40
N THR A 554 -55.73 12.55 16.07
CA THR A 554 -55.93 12.51 17.52
C THR A 554 -54.65 12.04 18.18
N LEU A 555 -54.17 12.80 19.16
CA LEU A 555 -53.07 12.44 20.05
C LEU A 555 -53.65 12.23 21.44
N ASP A 556 -53.88 10.98 21.83
CA ASP A 556 -54.52 10.60 23.09
C ASP A 556 -53.57 9.89 24.07
N ASP A 557 -52.31 9.69 23.69
CA ASP A 557 -51.20 9.20 24.52
C ASP A 557 -50.00 10.16 24.42
N ALA A 558 -49.21 10.35 25.48
CA ALA A 558 -48.00 11.20 25.47
C ALA A 558 -46.89 10.65 24.56
N HIS A 559 -47.01 9.41 24.09
CA HIS A 559 -46.15 8.85 23.05
C HIS A 559 -46.67 9.10 21.63
N ASP A 560 -47.89 9.65 21.46
CA ASP A 560 -48.35 10.10 20.15
C ASP A 560 -47.63 11.39 19.76
N PHE A 561 -47.32 11.54 18.48
CA PHE A 561 -46.68 12.74 17.97
C PHE A 561 -47.11 13.05 16.54
N VAL A 562 -46.93 14.31 16.14
CA VAL A 562 -47.14 14.82 14.80
C VAL A 562 -45.83 15.41 14.28
N TRP A 563 -45.49 15.00 13.06
CA TRP A 563 -44.55 15.73 12.21
C TRP A 563 -45.33 16.72 11.36
N ALA A 564 -44.99 18.00 11.49
CA ALA A 564 -45.66 19.10 10.82
C ALA A 564 -44.66 19.87 9.94
N PHE A 565 -44.96 20.06 8.66
CA PHE A 565 -44.12 20.84 7.75
C PHE A 565 -44.88 22.05 7.21
N SER A 566 -44.28 23.24 7.32
CA SER A 566 -44.84 24.45 6.72
C SER A 566 -43.99 24.90 5.53
N PRO A 567 -44.43 24.67 4.28
CA PRO A 567 -43.67 25.09 3.11
C PRO A 567 -43.62 26.61 2.93
N ASP A 568 -44.64 27.33 3.40
CA ASP A 568 -44.87 28.74 3.10
C ASP A 568 -44.95 29.63 4.35
N GLY A 569 -44.88 29.06 5.55
CA GLY A 569 -45.04 29.78 6.82
C GLY A 569 -46.49 30.19 7.11
N SER A 570 -47.47 29.71 6.34
CA SER A 570 -48.89 30.04 6.51
C SER A 570 -49.76 28.81 6.70
N THR A 571 -49.48 27.72 5.98
CA THR A 571 -50.16 26.43 6.08
C THR A 571 -49.23 25.40 6.70
N VAL A 572 -49.76 24.48 7.51
CA VAL A 572 -48.99 23.37 8.08
C VAL A 572 -49.57 22.03 7.61
N TYR A 573 -48.72 21.18 7.04
CA TYR A 573 -49.05 19.83 6.67
C TYR A 573 -48.65 18.88 7.79
N ALA A 574 -49.64 18.35 8.50
CA ALA A 574 -49.45 17.51 9.67
C ALA A 574 -49.62 16.04 9.28
N PHE A 575 -48.72 15.17 9.74
CA PHE A 575 -48.93 13.73 9.69
C PHE A 575 -48.46 13.08 10.99
N THR A 576 -49.15 12.02 11.37
CA THR A 576 -48.70 11.11 12.43
C THR A 576 -48.56 9.73 11.81
N VAL A 577 -47.83 8.84 12.48
CA VAL A 577 -47.94 7.42 12.18
C VAL A 577 -49.26 7.00 12.83
N PRO A 578 -50.32 6.69 12.04
CA PRO A 578 -51.55 6.23 12.65
C PRO A 578 -51.20 5.06 13.58
N PRO A 579 -51.78 4.99 14.80
CA PRO A 579 -51.59 3.82 15.64
C PRO A 579 -51.89 2.60 14.79
N ALA A 580 -51.23 1.47 15.07
CA ALA A 580 -51.33 0.22 14.29
C ALA A 580 -52.72 -0.45 14.38
N LYS A 581 -53.77 0.35 14.39
CA LYS A 581 -55.18 0.03 14.25
C LYS A 581 -55.45 -0.45 12.82
N GLY A 582 -54.93 -1.65 12.55
CA GLY A 582 -55.24 -2.46 11.39
C GLY A 582 -54.63 -1.96 10.10
N ILE A 583 -53.68 -2.73 9.56
CA ILE A 583 -53.55 -2.84 8.10
C ILE A 583 -54.90 -3.36 7.61
N GLY A 584 -55.79 -2.45 7.24
CA GLY A 584 -57.12 -2.74 6.75
C GLY A 584 -57.02 -3.41 5.40
N LEU A 585 -56.97 -4.73 5.38
CA LEU A 585 -57.27 -5.47 4.16
C LEU A 585 -58.72 -5.14 3.77
N PRO A 586 -59.01 -4.85 2.49
CA PRO A 586 -60.36 -4.55 2.05
C PRO A 586 -61.29 -5.71 2.41
N VAL A 587 -62.20 -5.43 3.35
CA VAL A 587 -63.19 -6.38 3.84
C VAL A 587 -64.35 -6.42 2.85
N ILE A 588 -64.59 -7.57 2.22
CA ILE A 588 -65.79 -7.81 1.42
C ILE A 588 -66.83 -8.49 2.32
N GLY A 589 -67.84 -7.72 2.77
CA GLY A 589 -68.98 -8.20 3.56
C GLY A 589 -68.86 -7.98 5.08
N THR A 590 -69.56 -8.78 5.87
CA THR A 590 -69.47 -8.80 7.35
C THR A 590 -68.66 -10.02 7.79
N PRO A 591 -67.32 -9.95 7.80
CA PRO A 591 -66.50 -11.08 8.20
C PRO A 591 -66.68 -11.33 9.69
N THR A 592 -66.58 -12.61 10.07
CA THR A 592 -66.60 -13.06 11.47
C THR A 592 -65.42 -12.52 12.28
N TYR A 593 -64.35 -12.07 11.61
CA TYR A 593 -63.12 -11.57 12.23
C TYR A 593 -62.82 -10.17 11.71
N THR A 594 -62.50 -9.24 12.61
CA THR A 594 -62.38 -7.81 12.29
C THR A 594 -60.94 -7.31 12.28
N ASN A 595 -59.96 -8.14 12.65
CA ASN A 595 -58.54 -7.83 12.52
C ASN A 595 -57.73 -9.05 12.01
N VAL A 596 -56.54 -8.79 11.45
CA VAL A 596 -55.63 -9.84 10.91
C VAL A 596 -55.14 -10.76 12.01
N GLU A 597 -55.05 -10.26 13.24
CA GLU A 597 -54.59 -11.03 14.40
C GLU A 597 -55.61 -12.10 14.82
N ASP A 598 -56.92 -11.86 14.68
CA ASP A 598 -57.99 -12.84 14.87
C ASP A 598 -57.92 -13.90 13.78
N LEU A 599 -57.68 -13.49 12.53
CA LEU A 599 -57.51 -14.42 11.41
C LEU A 599 -56.26 -15.29 11.61
N ASN A 600 -55.14 -14.69 12.01
CA ASN A 600 -53.87 -15.36 12.23
C ASN A 600 -53.91 -16.22 13.50
N THR A 601 -54.63 -15.77 14.54
CA THR A 601 -54.94 -16.58 15.72
C THR A 601 -55.79 -17.77 15.30
N VAL A 602 -56.75 -17.65 14.41
CA VAL A 602 -57.50 -18.81 13.89
C VAL A 602 -56.62 -19.72 13.04
N PHE A 603 -55.81 -19.19 12.12
CA PHE A 603 -54.90 -20.00 11.30
C PHE A 603 -53.82 -20.72 12.12
N HIS A 604 -53.28 -20.08 13.16
CA HIS A 604 -52.23 -20.66 14.02
C HIS A 604 -52.77 -21.43 15.23
N SER A 605 -54.03 -21.21 15.66
CA SER A 605 -54.63 -21.91 16.82
C SER A 605 -55.70 -22.96 16.47
N ALA A 606 -56.23 -22.98 15.24
CA ALA A 606 -57.25 -23.95 14.83
C ALA A 606 -56.67 -25.21 14.15
N GLY A 607 -55.34 -25.33 14.01
CA GLY A 607 -54.70 -26.60 13.68
C GLY A 607 -55.24 -27.28 12.43
N TRP A 608 -55.52 -26.52 11.38
CA TRP A 608 -55.97 -27.07 10.10
C TRP A 608 -54.76 -27.24 9.20
N VAL A 609 -54.30 -28.48 9.04
CA VAL A 609 -53.06 -28.78 8.31
C VAL A 609 -53.30 -29.33 6.91
N ASN A 610 -54.37 -30.11 6.66
CA ASN A 610 -54.79 -30.46 5.29
C ASN A 610 -56.15 -31.21 5.25
N GLY A 611 -56.97 -30.94 4.22
CA GLY A 611 -58.16 -31.74 3.86
C GLY A 611 -59.46 -31.47 4.65
N GLY A 612 -60.59 -31.44 3.93
CA GLY A 612 -61.96 -31.42 4.48
C GLY A 612 -62.53 -30.06 4.90
N THR A 613 -63.81 -29.79 4.62
CA THR A 613 -64.52 -28.61 5.13
C THR A 613 -65.10 -28.92 6.51
N ILE A 614 -64.83 -28.07 7.51
CA ILE A 614 -65.61 -28.02 8.75
C ILE A 614 -66.74 -27.03 8.53
N SER A 615 -67.97 -27.50 8.48
CA SER A 615 -69.15 -26.65 8.26
C SER A 615 -70.16 -26.80 9.38
N LYS A 616 -70.82 -25.69 9.74
CA LYS A 616 -71.94 -25.69 10.67
C LYS A 616 -73.19 -25.20 9.93
N PRO A 617 -73.93 -26.09 9.23
CA PRO A 617 -75.06 -25.69 8.38
C PRO A 617 -76.32 -25.28 9.15
N GLY A 618 -76.19 -24.71 10.35
CA GLY A 618 -77.30 -24.19 11.15
C GLY A 618 -78.02 -25.22 12.05
N GLY A 619 -77.52 -26.46 12.14
CA GLY A 619 -77.99 -27.47 13.09
C GLY A 619 -77.17 -27.54 14.39
N ALA A 620 -77.57 -28.44 15.30
CA ALA A 620 -76.83 -28.76 16.52
C ALA A 620 -75.53 -29.55 16.27
N ASN A 621 -75.37 -30.10 15.06
CA ASN A 621 -74.21 -30.90 14.66
C ASN A 621 -73.22 -30.06 13.85
N ILE A 622 -71.94 -30.39 13.96
CA ILE A 622 -70.86 -29.87 13.13
C ILE A 622 -70.50 -30.97 12.13
N ASP A 623 -70.57 -30.66 10.83
CA ASP A 623 -70.19 -31.59 9.78
C ASP A 623 -68.70 -31.41 9.48
N VAL A 624 -67.93 -32.48 9.69
CA VAL A 624 -66.49 -32.52 9.46
C VAL A 624 -66.23 -33.52 8.34
N SER A 625 -65.79 -33.02 7.17
CA SER A 625 -65.36 -33.90 6.07
C SER A 625 -64.01 -34.55 6.40
N ALA A 626 -63.74 -35.75 5.88
CA ALA A 626 -62.48 -36.49 6.07
C ALA A 626 -61.22 -35.62 5.95
N GLY A 627 -60.30 -35.77 6.90
CA GLY A 627 -59.09 -34.97 6.98
C GLY A 627 -58.38 -35.11 8.34
N ASP A 628 -57.33 -34.31 8.51
CA ASP A 628 -56.46 -34.37 9.67
C ASP A 628 -56.31 -32.97 10.29
N GLY A 629 -56.33 -32.90 11.62
CA GLY A 629 -56.16 -31.64 12.32
C GLY A 629 -55.91 -31.77 13.81
N MET A 630 -55.76 -30.63 14.46
CA MET A 630 -55.58 -30.56 15.91
C MET A 630 -56.88 -30.10 16.59
N LEU A 631 -57.37 -30.87 17.55
CA LEU A 631 -58.53 -30.52 18.38
C LEU A 631 -58.07 -30.31 19.83
N ARG A 632 -58.65 -29.32 20.52
CA ARG A 632 -58.39 -29.10 21.95
C ARG A 632 -59.02 -30.24 22.75
N ALA A 633 -58.27 -30.78 23.72
CA ALA A 633 -58.74 -31.89 24.56
C ALA A 633 -59.87 -31.50 25.53
N SER A 634 -60.11 -30.20 25.74
CA SER A 634 -61.24 -29.67 26.51
C SER A 634 -61.61 -28.25 26.06
N ASP A 635 -62.65 -27.69 26.67
CA ASP A 635 -63.09 -26.30 26.55
C ASP A 635 -62.14 -25.28 27.22
N SER A 636 -61.05 -25.75 27.83
CA SER A 636 -60.07 -24.87 28.46
C SER A 636 -59.16 -24.22 27.40
N PRO A 637 -58.94 -22.89 27.48
CA PRO A 637 -58.07 -22.19 26.53
C PRO A 637 -56.60 -22.61 26.62
N ILE A 638 -56.20 -23.31 27.70
CA ILE A 638 -54.84 -23.83 27.94
C ILE A 638 -54.75 -25.35 27.79
N ALA A 639 -55.81 -26.03 27.36
CA ALA A 639 -55.79 -27.48 27.16
C ALA A 639 -54.81 -27.88 26.05
N GLN A 640 -54.15 -29.02 26.24
CA GLN A 640 -53.27 -29.61 25.25
C GLN A 640 -54.04 -29.84 23.93
N LEU A 641 -53.46 -29.36 22.82
CA LEU A 641 -53.91 -29.71 21.47
C LEU A 641 -53.53 -31.16 21.18
N LYS A 642 -54.51 -31.97 20.78
CA LYS A 642 -54.29 -33.36 20.37
C LYS A 642 -54.45 -33.45 18.86
N PHE A 643 -53.49 -34.12 18.23
CA PHE A 643 -53.60 -34.49 16.83
C PHE A 643 -54.61 -35.63 16.70
N ILE A 644 -55.55 -35.51 15.77
CA ILE A 644 -56.52 -36.55 15.47
C ILE A 644 -56.71 -36.64 13.95
N GLU A 645 -56.68 -37.87 13.46
CA GLU A 645 -57.07 -38.25 12.11
C GLU A 645 -58.54 -38.64 12.16
N TRP A 646 -59.40 -38.02 11.36
CA TRP A 646 -60.80 -38.44 11.25
C TRP A 646 -61.06 -39.05 9.86
N PRO A 647 -61.26 -40.38 9.79
CA PRO A 647 -61.64 -41.02 8.53
C PRO A 647 -63.05 -40.58 8.11
N ALA A 648 -63.29 -40.56 6.80
CA ALA A 648 -64.57 -40.22 6.17
C ALA A 648 -65.75 -41.04 6.72
#